data_AF-A0A9P1CW60-F1
#
_entry.id   AF-A0A9P1CW60-F1
#
_cell.length_a   1.000
_cell.length_b   1.000
_cell.length_c   1.000
_cell.angle_alpha   90.00
_cell.angle_beta   90.00
_cell.angle_gamma   90.00
#
_symmetry.space_group_name_H-M   'P 1'
#
loop_
_entity.id
_entity.type
_entity.pdbx_description
1 polymer ?
#
loop_
_entity_poly.entity_id
_entity_poly.type
_entity_poly.pdbx_seq_one_letter_code
_entity_poly.pdbx_strand_id
1 'polypeptide(L)'
;GNLVPQLWPSFSLPSCRLPEGCVDPLPIPVGYVKTADGWRCDKGYSGTVHVQCVLGDDTCQQLQPILTGCSLIRPCKMPPVDMCIFDLGACGDGSVPDGTNCTARCRLPYNGTVTTAYCPEGNTDPDQELIWTQPHCALVDCLDPLPIPPGYTKLLNGGWSCATGYTGVVDGCCQFNDICMPRLTLSGCYPIGPCAMPTPDRCQFDLNDCPTTPLGFTCSLRCQFPYDGVTTEANCSEGAGAPPESERSLKMPAPRCSSGTNDAVILPQQLYYTLPNCFCPDPFVTPEGYEKNGTVWQCAKGYAGDAELLCQDGDLCLPEPTLRGCFPLQQCKEPEVDPADRCRYDISDCVQYPPRAGETCIIRCKAPYEGTFGFAGCPADNTVFNRSSVWLENVAKPVCDLNCPDPSDVPFGFIYIMPDGYMKDAANNWMCAPGYAGTVTFACSFGPNCTLINEPAGCLPFALCNGMITTSAADNCSLDTSLCDGIGPGVSCNIHCRSPYVGPPGEAICPYNNTDPLQQVEWVFLPACYCPDTCQEQEGYLKIVEDPSIYFRRLFHLGAADAAGPFKCDDGWLGSPLLECRMGSECFDEVTLFGCDQIKPCIAPRLSRHMALPMDNSTDEPLPFQAEAEFAAANPSAVVPWLPRAQDVIPEHCMYDLSDCHEVDVGSACKVPLRDASLRTS
;
A
#
# COMPACT_ATOMS: atom_id res chain seq x y z
N GLY A 1 -6.94 57.85 45.07
CA GLY A 1 -6.49 56.59 45.67
C GLY A 1 -5.41 56.03 44.79
N ASN A 2 -4.16 56.03 45.25
CA ASN A 2 -3.01 55.51 44.53
C ASN A 2 -2.95 53.99 44.72
N LEU A 3 -3.09 53.22 43.66
CA LEU A 3 -2.77 51.80 43.65
C LEU A 3 -1.46 51.63 42.88
N VAL A 4 -0.41 51.27 43.63
CA VAL A 4 0.91 50.91 43.12
C VAL A 4 0.82 49.48 42.58
N PRO A 5 1.28 49.18 41.36
CA PRO A 5 1.33 47.81 40.87
C PRO A 5 2.40 47.05 41.68
N GLN A 6 1.99 45.97 42.34
CA GLN A 6 2.92 45.04 42.98
C GLN A 6 3.75 44.35 41.89
N LEU A 7 5.05 44.64 41.89
CA LEU A 7 6.08 43.89 41.17
C LEU A 7 6.10 42.46 41.72
N TRP A 8 5.69 41.50 40.90
CA TRP A 8 5.92 40.09 41.16
C TRP A 8 7.41 39.79 40.90
N PRO A 9 8.11 39.09 41.80
CA PRO A 9 9.49 38.69 41.57
C PRO A 9 9.57 37.78 40.34
N SER A 10 10.43 38.16 39.38
CA SER A 10 10.78 37.35 38.22
C SER A 10 11.49 36.08 38.69
N PHE A 11 10.82 34.94 38.67
CA PHE A 11 11.44 33.64 38.86
C PHE A 11 11.99 33.16 37.52
N SER A 12 13.31 33.13 37.36
CA SER A 12 13.95 32.37 36.29
C SER A 12 13.89 30.89 36.67
N LEU A 13 13.13 30.10 35.92
CA LEU A 13 13.19 28.65 36.04
C LEU A 13 14.62 28.18 35.72
N PRO A 14 15.23 27.30 36.52
CA PRO A 14 16.54 26.75 36.20
C PRO A 14 16.46 26.00 34.86
N SER A 15 17.43 26.20 33.98
CA SER A 15 17.59 25.38 32.77
C SER A 15 17.92 23.94 33.18
N CYS A 16 16.90 23.10 33.26
CA CYS A 16 17.06 21.67 33.42
C CYS A 16 17.44 21.08 32.05
N ARG A 17 18.71 20.72 31.86
CA ARG A 17 19.09 19.82 30.77
C ARG A 17 18.74 18.40 31.18
N LEU A 18 18.03 17.69 30.31
CA LEU A 18 17.86 16.24 30.49
C LEU A 18 19.26 15.60 30.45
N PRO A 19 19.56 14.64 31.34
CA PRO A 19 20.81 13.90 31.25
C PRO A 19 20.95 13.28 29.85
N GLU A 20 22.17 13.30 29.30
CA GLU A 20 22.45 12.79 27.96
C GLU A 20 22.11 11.30 27.88
N GLY A 21 21.06 10.99 27.12
CA GLY A 21 20.64 9.63 26.84
C GLY A 21 19.58 9.09 27.79
N CYS A 22 18.75 8.20 27.25
CA CYS A 22 17.70 7.51 27.99
C CYS A 22 18.25 6.17 28.47
N VAL A 23 17.85 5.77 29.67
CA VAL A 23 18.28 4.48 30.23
C VAL A 23 17.69 3.38 29.37
N ASP A 24 18.49 2.42 28.92
CA ASP A 24 17.99 1.32 28.10
C ASP A 24 16.83 0.59 28.79
N PRO A 25 15.76 0.23 28.07
CA PRO A 25 14.63 -0.48 28.67
C PRO A 25 15.09 -1.88 29.08
N LEU A 26 14.84 -2.24 30.34
CA LEU A 26 15.07 -3.57 30.89
C LEU A 26 13.75 -4.12 31.46
N PRO A 27 13.17 -5.20 30.89
CA PRO A 27 13.69 -5.99 29.76
C PRO A 27 13.56 -5.25 28.41
N ILE A 28 14.45 -5.60 27.45
CA ILE A 28 14.37 -5.09 26.08
C ILE A 28 13.05 -5.55 25.45
N PRO A 29 12.23 -4.64 24.87
CA PRO A 29 11.00 -5.01 24.18
C PRO A 29 11.27 -6.00 23.05
N VAL A 30 10.39 -6.98 22.88
CA VAL A 30 10.49 -7.99 21.80
C VAL A 30 10.50 -7.29 20.44
N GLY A 31 11.41 -7.71 19.55
CA GLY A 31 11.55 -7.16 18.21
C GLY A 31 12.60 -6.06 18.07
N TYR A 32 13.31 -5.74 19.15
CA TYR A 32 14.37 -4.74 19.16
C TYR A 32 15.68 -5.32 19.70
N VAL A 33 16.80 -4.88 19.14
CA VAL A 33 18.14 -5.21 19.62
C VAL A 33 19.01 -3.95 19.62
N LYS A 34 19.79 -3.77 20.69
CA LYS A 34 20.75 -2.66 20.79
C LYS A 34 22.10 -3.08 20.19
N THR A 35 22.64 -2.29 19.27
CA THR A 35 23.98 -2.42 18.69
C THR A 35 24.89 -1.27 19.13
N ALA A 36 26.15 -1.30 18.71
CA ALA A 36 27.08 -0.18 18.90
C ALA A 36 26.58 1.13 18.26
N ASP A 37 25.83 1.02 17.16
CA ASP A 37 25.32 2.15 16.38
C ASP A 37 23.93 2.64 16.81
N GLY A 38 23.30 2.01 17.81
CA GLY A 38 21.97 2.38 18.32
C GLY A 38 20.98 1.22 18.33
N TRP A 39 19.68 1.52 18.26
CA TRP A 39 18.63 0.51 18.24
C TRP A 39 18.30 0.09 16.81
N ARG A 40 18.15 -1.21 16.58
CA ARG A 40 17.66 -1.79 15.31
C ARG A 40 16.59 -2.85 15.57
N CYS A 41 15.85 -3.21 14.52
CA CYS A 41 14.94 -4.34 14.61
C CYS A 41 15.70 -5.66 14.81
N ASP A 42 15.16 -6.51 15.67
CA ASP A 42 15.71 -7.84 15.94
C ASP A 42 15.40 -8.81 14.78
N LYS A 43 16.06 -9.97 14.76
CA LYS A 43 15.87 -10.98 13.72
C LYS A 43 14.40 -11.41 13.64
N GLY A 44 13.82 -11.30 12.45
CA GLY A 44 12.40 -11.58 12.20
C GLY A 44 11.49 -10.37 12.33
N TYR A 45 12.04 -9.18 12.56
CA TYR A 45 11.31 -7.90 12.55
C TYR A 45 11.91 -6.98 11.49
N SER A 46 11.07 -6.13 10.89
CA SER A 46 11.44 -5.15 9.89
C SER A 46 10.85 -3.78 10.24
N GLY A 47 11.46 -2.72 9.71
CA GLY A 47 11.06 -1.33 9.92
C GLY A 47 12.21 -0.43 10.37
N THR A 48 11.87 0.81 10.74
CA THR A 48 12.84 1.80 11.24
C THR A 48 12.57 2.04 12.72
N VAL A 49 13.57 1.86 13.58
CA VAL A 49 13.39 2.10 15.01
C VAL A 49 13.26 3.59 15.27
N HIS A 50 12.19 3.97 15.97
CA HIS A 50 12.02 5.29 16.54
C HIS A 50 12.12 5.20 18.06
N VAL A 51 13.07 5.95 18.63
CA VAL A 51 13.31 6.03 20.06
C VAL A 51 12.71 7.34 20.57
N GLN A 52 11.67 7.26 21.37
CA GLN A 52 11.09 8.43 22.04
C GLN A 52 11.31 8.31 23.55
N CYS A 53 11.85 9.34 24.17
CA CYS A 53 12.06 9.33 25.61
C CYS A 53 10.93 10.06 26.32
N VAL A 54 10.25 9.34 27.21
CA VAL A 54 9.17 9.89 28.02
C VAL A 54 9.56 9.89 29.49
N LEU A 55 9.07 10.86 30.26
CA LEU A 55 9.21 10.87 31.71
C LEU A 55 8.34 9.74 32.29
N GLY A 56 8.94 8.81 33.03
CA GLY A 56 8.19 7.71 33.66
C GLY A 56 7.18 8.22 34.70
N ASP A 57 6.02 7.55 34.76
CA ASP A 57 4.77 8.08 35.31
C ASP A 57 4.77 8.47 36.80
N ASP A 58 5.70 7.98 37.63
CA ASP A 58 5.56 8.15 39.09
C ASP A 58 6.72 8.89 39.79
N THR A 59 7.87 9.11 39.14
CA THR A 59 9.04 9.67 39.84
C THR A 59 9.69 10.87 39.18
N CYS A 60 9.39 11.20 37.92
CA CYS A 60 10.08 12.26 37.15
C CYS A 60 11.64 12.18 37.20
N GLN A 61 12.18 11.07 37.69
CA GLN A 61 13.61 10.91 37.98
C GLN A 61 14.32 10.12 36.88
N GLN A 62 13.58 9.44 36.00
CA GLN A 62 14.13 8.64 34.92
C GLN A 62 13.32 8.82 33.63
N LEU A 63 14.04 9.05 32.54
CA LEU A 63 13.52 8.96 31.18
C LEU A 63 13.47 7.49 30.77
N GLN A 64 12.28 7.02 30.39
CA GLN A 64 12.09 5.70 29.83
C GLN A 64 11.99 5.79 28.30
N PRO A 65 12.79 5.01 27.55
CA PRO A 65 12.70 4.97 26.11
C PRO A 65 11.50 4.10 25.70
N ILE A 66 10.65 4.67 24.85
CA ILE A 66 9.63 3.96 24.10
C ILE A 66 10.22 3.67 22.72
N LEU A 67 10.38 2.38 22.41
CA LEU A 67 10.81 1.91 21.10
C LEU A 67 9.58 1.61 20.25
N THR A 68 9.50 2.23 19.08
CA THR A 68 8.46 1.97 18.08
C THR A 68 9.08 1.73 16.70
N GLY A 69 8.28 1.25 15.76
CA GLY A 69 8.66 1.16 14.35
C GLY A 69 9.23 -0.18 13.87
N CYS A 70 9.48 -1.15 14.77
CA CYS A 70 9.74 -2.55 14.36
C CYS A 70 8.46 -3.38 14.42
N SER A 71 8.16 -4.06 13.32
CA SER A 71 7.01 -4.97 13.19
C SER A 71 7.48 -6.35 12.76
N LEU A 72 6.76 -7.38 13.19
CA LEU A 72 7.10 -8.77 12.87
C LEU A 72 6.99 -8.99 11.35
N ILE A 73 8.03 -9.57 10.75
CA ILE A 73 8.03 -9.97 9.35
C ILE A 73 6.98 -11.07 9.15
N ARG A 74 6.12 -10.91 8.14
CA ARG A 74 5.05 -11.83 7.79
C ARG A 74 5.29 -12.43 6.40
N PRO A 75 5.04 -13.73 6.21
CA PRO A 75 5.06 -14.30 4.87
C PRO A 75 3.91 -13.73 4.04
N CYS A 76 4.07 -13.67 2.72
CA CYS A 76 3.02 -13.22 1.84
C CYS A 76 1.91 -14.27 1.72
N LYS A 77 0.67 -13.78 1.63
CA LYS A 77 -0.53 -14.56 1.42
C LYS A 77 -0.66 -14.98 -0.05
N MET A 78 -1.13 -16.21 -0.28
CA MET A 78 -1.42 -16.67 -1.64
C MET A 78 -2.66 -15.94 -2.20
N PRO A 79 -2.59 -15.36 -3.42
CA PRO A 79 -3.76 -14.74 -4.05
C PRO A 79 -4.83 -15.79 -4.36
N PRO A 80 -6.12 -15.43 -4.37
CA PRO A 80 -7.20 -16.34 -4.72
C PRO A 80 -7.16 -16.67 -6.22
N VAL A 81 -6.52 -17.78 -6.57
CA VAL A 81 -6.39 -18.27 -7.95
C VAL A 81 -7.11 -19.60 -8.14
N ASP A 82 -7.51 -19.87 -9.39
CA ASP A 82 -8.03 -21.19 -9.76
C ASP A 82 -6.90 -22.23 -9.73
N MET A 83 -6.87 -23.03 -8.66
CA MET A 83 -5.88 -24.10 -8.46
C MET A 83 -5.97 -25.23 -9.50
N CYS A 84 -7.00 -25.23 -10.36
CA CYS A 84 -7.06 -26.14 -11.50
C CYS A 84 -6.31 -25.63 -12.74
N ILE A 85 -6.10 -24.31 -12.85
CA ILE A 85 -5.37 -23.71 -13.97
C ILE A 85 -3.90 -23.51 -13.63
N PHE A 86 -3.63 -23.06 -12.39
CA PHE A 86 -2.29 -22.70 -11.95
C PHE A 86 -1.75 -23.73 -10.96
N ASP A 87 -0.53 -24.19 -11.19
CA ASP A 87 0.27 -24.94 -10.23
C ASP A 87 1.20 -23.96 -9.51
N LEU A 88 0.81 -23.62 -8.29
CA LEU A 88 1.59 -22.84 -7.33
C LEU A 88 2.28 -23.74 -6.30
N GLY A 89 2.43 -25.04 -6.55
CA GLY A 89 3.03 -25.97 -5.59
C GLY A 89 4.48 -25.60 -5.21
N ALA A 90 5.19 -24.87 -6.06
CA ALA A 90 6.51 -24.34 -5.74
C ALA A 90 6.48 -23.16 -4.74
N CYS A 91 5.31 -22.58 -4.47
CA CYS A 91 5.08 -21.50 -3.51
C CYS A 91 4.69 -21.99 -2.10
N GLY A 92 4.70 -23.32 -1.87
CA GLY A 92 4.38 -23.93 -0.57
C GLY A 92 2.88 -23.99 -0.26
N ASP A 93 2.54 -24.46 0.95
CA ASP A 93 1.16 -24.71 1.43
C ASP A 93 0.35 -23.44 1.73
N GLY A 94 0.58 -22.35 1.01
CA GLY A 94 -0.21 -21.11 1.11
C GLY A 94 0.52 -19.89 1.65
N SER A 95 1.82 -19.97 1.92
CA SER A 95 2.61 -18.82 2.38
C SER A 95 4.03 -18.86 1.84
N VAL A 96 4.48 -17.75 1.25
CA VAL A 96 5.85 -17.59 0.75
C VAL A 96 6.64 -16.73 1.75
N PRO A 97 7.80 -17.21 2.26
CA PRO A 97 8.62 -16.44 3.18
C PRO A 97 9.01 -15.08 2.61
N ASP A 98 9.17 -14.12 3.50
CA ASP A 98 9.66 -12.78 3.19
C ASP A 98 10.96 -12.79 2.35
N GLY A 99 11.05 -11.91 1.36
CA GLY A 99 12.20 -11.80 0.47
C GLY A 99 12.45 -13.00 -0.45
N THR A 100 11.61 -14.03 -0.41
CA THR A 100 11.76 -15.21 -1.27
C THR A 100 10.86 -15.15 -2.50
N ASN A 101 11.19 -15.96 -3.51
CA ASN A 101 10.40 -16.12 -4.71
C ASN A 101 10.07 -17.59 -4.97
N CYS A 102 9.02 -17.81 -5.75
CA CYS A 102 8.56 -19.11 -6.19
C CYS A 102 8.11 -19.05 -7.66
N THR A 103 7.93 -20.21 -8.28
CA THR A 103 7.51 -20.29 -9.69
C THR A 103 6.04 -20.64 -9.78
N ALA A 104 5.31 -19.86 -10.57
CA ALA A 104 3.94 -20.14 -10.96
C ALA A 104 3.94 -20.72 -12.37
N ARG A 105 3.37 -21.91 -12.54
CA ARG A 105 3.26 -22.57 -13.84
C ARG A 105 1.84 -22.99 -14.14
N CYS A 106 1.55 -23.24 -15.39
CA CYS A 106 0.28 -23.83 -15.78
C CYS A 106 0.22 -25.29 -15.29
N ARG A 107 -0.88 -25.66 -14.63
CA ARG A 107 -1.12 -27.05 -14.21
C ARG A 107 -1.44 -27.88 -15.45
N LEU A 108 -0.93 -29.10 -15.55
CA LEU A 108 -1.29 -29.98 -16.66
C LEU A 108 -2.81 -30.24 -16.64
N PRO A 109 -3.49 -30.25 -17.81
CA PRO A 109 -2.95 -30.28 -19.18
C PRO A 109 -2.81 -28.91 -19.85
N TYR A 110 -2.88 -27.81 -19.10
CA TYR A 110 -2.63 -26.49 -19.65
C TYR A 110 -1.16 -26.32 -20.01
N ASN A 111 -0.89 -25.66 -21.13
CA ASN A 111 0.44 -25.26 -21.55
C ASN A 111 0.52 -23.74 -21.58
N GLY A 112 1.66 -23.20 -21.15
CA GLY A 112 1.83 -21.76 -21.02
C GLY A 112 3.20 -21.38 -20.51
N THR A 113 3.41 -20.08 -20.33
CA THR A 113 4.64 -19.54 -19.78
C THR A 113 4.76 -19.85 -18.28
N VAL A 114 5.98 -19.94 -17.77
CA VAL A 114 6.25 -19.94 -16.33
C VAL A 114 6.52 -18.50 -15.90
N THR A 115 5.92 -18.06 -14.80
CA THR A 115 6.18 -16.74 -14.22
C THR A 115 6.71 -16.88 -12.79
N THR A 116 7.37 -15.83 -12.30
CA THR A 116 7.90 -15.77 -10.94
C THR A 116 6.95 -14.97 -10.07
N ALA A 117 6.63 -15.50 -8.90
CA ALA A 117 5.92 -14.81 -7.82
C ALA A 117 6.94 -14.52 -6.70
N TYR A 118 6.90 -13.34 -6.10
CA TYR A 118 7.82 -12.97 -5.03
C TYR A 118 7.12 -12.24 -3.89
N CYS A 119 7.63 -12.45 -2.68
CA CYS A 119 7.26 -11.68 -1.50
C CYS A 119 8.30 -10.57 -1.31
N PRO A 120 7.92 -9.28 -1.24
CA PRO A 120 8.88 -8.21 -0.99
C PRO A 120 9.61 -8.46 0.34
N GLU A 121 10.89 -8.08 0.41
CA GLU A 121 11.69 -8.17 1.64
C GLU A 121 11.20 -7.15 2.68
N GLY A 122 11.16 -7.57 3.94
CA GLY A 122 10.68 -6.76 5.05
C GLY A 122 9.16 -6.59 5.10
N ASN A 123 8.38 -7.49 4.49
CA ASN A 123 6.92 -7.48 4.57
C ASN A 123 6.45 -7.63 6.02
N THR A 124 5.71 -6.63 6.51
CA THR A 124 5.10 -6.65 7.85
C THR A 124 3.58 -6.76 7.80
N ASP A 125 2.98 -6.72 6.60
CA ASP A 125 1.54 -6.78 6.41
C ASP A 125 1.08 -8.25 6.27
N PRO A 126 0.22 -8.76 7.16
CA PRO A 126 -0.28 -10.14 7.10
C PRO A 126 -1.22 -10.40 5.91
N ASP A 127 -1.77 -9.37 5.27
CA ASP A 127 -2.65 -9.49 4.11
C ASP A 127 -1.96 -9.17 2.78
N GLN A 128 -0.66 -8.87 2.80
CA GLN A 128 0.13 -8.67 1.58
C GLN A 128 0.11 -9.95 0.72
N GLU A 129 -0.52 -9.86 -0.44
CA GLU A 129 -0.52 -10.93 -1.42
C GLU A 129 0.84 -11.03 -2.14
N LEU A 130 1.15 -12.22 -2.65
CA LEU A 130 2.29 -12.43 -3.55
C LEU A 130 2.23 -11.49 -4.74
N ILE A 131 3.34 -10.81 -5.03
CA ILE A 131 3.48 -10.01 -6.23
C ILE A 131 3.89 -10.95 -7.37
N TRP A 132 3.04 -11.08 -8.38
CA TRP A 132 3.27 -11.99 -9.49
C TRP A 132 2.55 -11.53 -10.76
N THR A 133 2.95 -12.09 -11.90
CA THR A 133 2.24 -11.94 -13.17
C THR A 133 1.59 -13.26 -13.55
N GLN A 134 0.30 -13.26 -13.80
CA GLN A 134 -0.43 -14.47 -14.16
C GLN A 134 0.09 -15.04 -15.49
N PRO A 135 0.50 -16.32 -15.56
CA PRO A 135 0.94 -16.92 -16.80
C PRO A 135 -0.22 -17.14 -17.76
N HIS A 136 0.03 -17.02 -19.06
CA HIS A 136 -0.97 -17.34 -20.07
C HIS A 136 -1.08 -18.86 -20.24
N CYS A 137 -2.08 -19.46 -19.60
CA CYS A 137 -2.36 -20.89 -19.69
C CYS A 137 -3.42 -21.17 -20.75
N ALA A 138 -3.03 -21.89 -21.80
CA ALA A 138 -3.92 -22.38 -22.85
C ALA A 138 -4.14 -23.88 -22.68
N LEU A 139 -5.41 -24.30 -22.71
CA LEU A 139 -5.74 -25.72 -22.71
C LEU A 139 -5.30 -26.34 -24.05
N VAL A 140 -4.39 -27.31 -24.01
CA VAL A 140 -3.85 -27.93 -25.24
C VAL A 140 -4.85 -28.88 -25.87
N ASP A 141 -5.48 -29.71 -25.05
CA ASP A 141 -6.45 -30.69 -25.52
C ASP A 141 -7.45 -31.00 -24.41
N CYS A 142 -8.66 -31.36 -24.82
CA CYS A 142 -9.76 -31.71 -23.94
C CYS A 142 -10.19 -33.12 -24.31
N LEU A 143 -9.92 -34.07 -23.41
CA LEU A 143 -10.13 -35.48 -23.70
C LEU A 143 -11.60 -35.75 -24.03
N ASP A 144 -11.81 -36.48 -25.11
CA ASP A 144 -13.15 -36.94 -25.51
C ASP A 144 -13.80 -37.76 -24.39
N PRO A 145 -15.13 -37.67 -24.23
CA PRO A 145 -15.82 -38.53 -23.29
C PRO A 145 -15.72 -40.01 -23.76
N LEU A 146 -15.25 -40.87 -22.86
CA LEU A 146 -15.25 -42.33 -23.02
C LEU A 146 -16.08 -42.97 -21.90
N PRO A 147 -17.18 -43.69 -22.21
CA PRO A 147 -17.76 -43.89 -23.54
C PRO A 147 -18.41 -42.62 -24.12
N ILE A 148 -18.49 -42.55 -25.46
CA ILE A 148 -19.19 -41.46 -26.17
C ILE A 148 -20.65 -41.44 -25.71
N PRO A 149 -21.19 -40.29 -25.23
CA PRO A 149 -22.56 -40.20 -24.79
C PRO A 149 -23.56 -40.54 -25.92
N PRO A 150 -24.71 -41.15 -25.61
CA PRO A 150 -25.78 -41.37 -26.58
C PRO A 150 -26.19 -40.05 -27.27
N GLY A 151 -26.42 -40.11 -28.57
CA GLY A 151 -26.84 -38.95 -29.36
C GLY A 151 -25.72 -38.17 -30.05
N TYR A 152 -24.46 -38.55 -29.83
CA TYR A 152 -23.30 -37.90 -30.44
C TYR A 152 -22.48 -38.90 -31.25
N THR A 153 -21.86 -38.42 -32.33
CA THR A 153 -20.88 -39.19 -33.12
C THR A 153 -19.67 -38.31 -33.42
N LYS A 154 -18.47 -38.88 -33.32
CA LYS A 154 -17.22 -38.16 -33.58
C LYS A 154 -16.89 -38.23 -35.07
N LEU A 155 -16.67 -37.07 -35.69
CA LEU A 155 -16.31 -36.92 -37.09
C LEU A 155 -14.82 -37.21 -37.31
N LEU A 156 -14.46 -37.59 -38.54
CA LEU A 156 -13.07 -37.89 -38.93
C LEU A 156 -12.11 -36.70 -38.79
N ASN A 157 -12.62 -35.47 -38.81
CA ASN A 157 -11.86 -34.24 -38.62
C ASN A 157 -11.66 -33.86 -37.14
N GLY A 158 -12.12 -34.69 -36.19
CA GLY A 158 -12.07 -34.42 -34.76
C GLY A 158 -13.27 -33.64 -34.21
N GLY A 159 -14.18 -33.15 -35.07
CA GLY A 159 -15.41 -32.49 -34.66
C GLY A 159 -16.48 -33.47 -34.16
N TRP A 160 -17.59 -32.94 -33.66
CA TRP A 160 -18.73 -33.71 -33.18
C TRP A 160 -19.99 -33.38 -33.99
N SER A 161 -20.83 -34.38 -34.24
CA SER A 161 -22.18 -34.20 -34.80
C SER A 161 -23.21 -35.04 -34.05
N CYS A 162 -24.50 -34.73 -34.25
CA CYS A 162 -25.55 -35.59 -33.69
C CYS A 162 -25.55 -36.97 -34.37
N ALA A 163 -25.76 -38.01 -33.56
CA ALA A 163 -25.87 -39.39 -34.03
C ALA A 163 -27.20 -39.61 -34.76
N THR A 164 -27.29 -40.69 -35.54
CA THR A 164 -28.53 -41.07 -36.24
C THR A 164 -29.70 -41.19 -35.25
N GLY A 165 -30.82 -40.51 -35.56
CA GLY A 165 -31.99 -40.44 -34.69
C GLY A 165 -31.99 -39.28 -33.70
N TYR A 166 -30.97 -38.42 -33.75
CA TYR A 166 -30.86 -37.19 -32.97
C TYR A 166 -30.74 -35.98 -33.90
N THR A 167 -31.16 -34.80 -33.44
CA THR A 167 -31.08 -33.53 -34.17
C THR A 167 -30.53 -32.43 -33.26
N GLY A 168 -30.08 -31.32 -33.85
CA GLY A 168 -29.49 -30.18 -33.15
C GLY A 168 -28.07 -29.83 -33.61
N VAL A 169 -27.43 -28.91 -32.89
CA VAL A 169 -26.05 -28.47 -33.11
C VAL A 169 -25.25 -28.88 -31.88
N VAL A 170 -24.18 -29.66 -32.07
CA VAL A 170 -23.33 -30.07 -30.95
C VAL A 170 -22.62 -28.85 -30.38
N ASP A 171 -22.76 -28.65 -29.08
CA ASP A 171 -21.96 -27.71 -28.31
C ASP A 171 -21.03 -28.51 -27.37
N GLY A 172 -19.72 -28.27 -27.49
CA GLY A 172 -18.70 -28.98 -26.74
C GLY A 172 -18.02 -28.04 -25.75
N CYS A 173 -18.22 -28.26 -24.45
CA CYS A 173 -17.61 -27.46 -23.40
C CYS A 173 -16.70 -28.31 -22.52
N CYS A 174 -15.50 -27.82 -22.23
CA CYS A 174 -14.58 -28.49 -21.32
C CYS A 174 -14.91 -28.12 -19.88
N GLN A 175 -15.38 -29.10 -19.12
CA GLN A 175 -15.68 -28.94 -17.70
C GLN A 175 -14.59 -29.62 -16.87
N PHE A 176 -14.24 -29.02 -15.74
CA PHE A 176 -13.28 -29.59 -14.80
C PHE A 176 -14.03 -30.36 -13.73
N ASN A 177 -13.54 -31.56 -13.41
CA ASN A 177 -13.98 -32.28 -12.22
C ASN A 177 -13.21 -31.80 -10.97
N ASP A 178 -13.55 -32.34 -9.81
CA ASP A 178 -12.92 -31.99 -8.52
C ASP A 178 -11.42 -32.28 -8.45
N ILE A 179 -10.88 -33.03 -9.44
CA ILE A 179 -9.45 -33.34 -9.59
C ILE A 179 -8.79 -32.56 -10.73
N CYS A 180 -9.42 -31.47 -11.18
CA CYS A 180 -8.90 -30.54 -12.19
C CYS A 180 -8.58 -31.18 -13.54
N MET A 181 -9.16 -32.34 -13.85
CA MET A 181 -9.05 -32.92 -15.19
C MET A 181 -10.16 -32.36 -16.08
N PRO A 182 -9.82 -31.76 -17.23
CA PRO A 182 -10.82 -31.33 -18.21
C PRO A 182 -11.49 -32.56 -18.81
N ARG A 183 -12.81 -32.54 -18.83
CA ARG A 183 -13.66 -33.50 -19.50
C ARG A 183 -14.51 -32.75 -20.51
N LEU A 184 -14.48 -33.21 -21.77
CA LEU A 184 -15.37 -32.67 -22.78
C LEU A 184 -16.80 -33.13 -22.48
N THR A 185 -17.65 -32.16 -22.15
CA THR A 185 -19.09 -32.35 -22.00
C THR A 185 -19.76 -31.88 -23.29
N LEU A 186 -20.53 -32.78 -23.90
CA LEU A 186 -21.27 -32.48 -25.14
C LEU A 186 -22.74 -32.21 -24.79
N SER A 187 -23.29 -31.16 -25.39
CA SER A 187 -24.71 -30.81 -25.32
C SER A 187 -25.24 -30.47 -26.72
N GLY A 188 -26.55 -30.24 -26.84
CA GLY A 188 -27.17 -29.75 -28.07
C GLY A 188 -27.68 -30.80 -29.06
N CYS A 189 -27.50 -32.11 -28.80
CA CYS A 189 -28.18 -33.17 -29.55
C CYS A 189 -29.33 -33.79 -28.78
N TYR A 190 -30.51 -33.83 -29.41
CA TYR A 190 -31.75 -34.29 -28.82
C TYR A 190 -32.37 -35.41 -29.67
N PRO A 191 -32.97 -36.45 -29.07
CA PRO A 191 -33.62 -37.50 -29.84
C PRO A 191 -34.78 -36.91 -30.65
N ILE A 192 -34.91 -37.33 -31.91
CA ILE A 192 -36.00 -36.92 -32.79
C ILE A 192 -37.29 -37.59 -32.27
N GLY A 193 -38.08 -36.85 -31.50
CA GLY A 193 -39.39 -37.25 -31.01
C GLY A 193 -40.53 -36.70 -31.87
N PRO A 194 -41.76 -37.24 -31.75
CA PRO A 194 -42.94 -36.63 -32.35
C PRO A 194 -43.10 -35.19 -31.83
N CYS A 195 -43.65 -34.28 -32.66
CA CYS A 195 -43.98 -32.93 -32.24
C CYS A 195 -44.92 -33.02 -31.03
N ALA A 196 -44.44 -32.63 -29.86
CA ALA A 196 -45.29 -32.43 -28.72
C ALA A 196 -45.64 -30.94 -28.70
N MET A 197 -46.93 -30.71 -28.62
CA MET A 197 -47.44 -29.38 -28.39
C MET A 197 -46.80 -28.87 -27.10
N PRO A 198 -46.23 -27.65 -27.07
CA PRO A 198 -46.02 -26.97 -25.80
C PRO A 198 -47.34 -26.95 -25.02
N THR A 199 -47.31 -26.67 -23.73
CA THR A 199 -48.52 -26.43 -22.95
C THR A 199 -48.81 -24.93 -22.98
N PRO A 200 -49.33 -24.33 -24.08
CA PRO A 200 -49.81 -22.96 -24.01
C PRO A 200 -51.00 -22.91 -23.06
N ASP A 201 -51.25 -21.72 -22.54
CA ASP A 201 -52.36 -21.52 -21.60
C ASP A 201 -53.68 -21.92 -22.26
N ARG A 202 -54.30 -22.97 -21.72
CA ARG A 202 -55.58 -23.53 -22.23
C ARG A 202 -56.76 -22.61 -21.97
N CYS A 203 -56.55 -21.50 -21.27
CA CYS A 203 -57.55 -20.47 -21.11
C CYS A 203 -57.43 -19.36 -22.16
N GLN A 204 -56.23 -19.12 -22.70
CA GLN A 204 -55.98 -18.06 -23.67
C GLN A 204 -56.15 -18.54 -25.12
N PHE A 205 -55.83 -19.82 -25.40
CA PHE A 205 -55.81 -20.36 -26.77
C PHE A 205 -56.72 -21.59 -26.90
N ASP A 206 -57.56 -21.58 -27.94
CA ASP A 206 -58.36 -22.73 -28.34
C ASP A 206 -57.48 -23.71 -29.14
N LEU A 207 -57.17 -24.85 -28.53
CA LEU A 207 -56.32 -25.90 -29.07
C LEU A 207 -57.11 -27.09 -29.65
N ASN A 208 -58.43 -26.98 -29.76
CA ASN A 208 -59.29 -28.09 -30.20
C ASN A 208 -58.93 -28.58 -31.61
N ASP A 209 -58.35 -27.71 -32.45
CA ASP A 209 -57.90 -28.03 -33.81
C ASP A 209 -56.50 -28.70 -33.87
N CYS A 210 -55.78 -28.86 -32.75
CA CYS A 210 -54.38 -29.30 -32.72
C CYS A 210 -54.04 -30.58 -31.89
N PRO A 211 -54.94 -31.56 -31.61
CA PRO A 211 -54.73 -32.53 -30.53
C PRO A 211 -53.46 -33.41 -30.62
N THR A 212 -53.00 -33.77 -31.83
CA THR A 212 -51.71 -34.43 -32.10
C THR A 212 -51.40 -34.36 -33.60
N THR A 213 -50.63 -33.37 -34.05
CA THR A 213 -50.24 -33.25 -35.47
C THR A 213 -49.07 -34.19 -35.80
N PRO A 214 -49.22 -35.11 -36.77
CA PRO A 214 -48.08 -35.82 -37.34
C PRO A 214 -47.09 -34.84 -37.99
N LEU A 215 -45.85 -35.29 -38.21
CA LEU A 215 -44.84 -34.52 -38.96
C LEU A 215 -45.42 -34.06 -40.33
N GLY A 216 -45.27 -32.78 -40.65
CA GLY A 216 -45.76 -32.18 -41.90
C GLY A 216 -47.18 -31.62 -41.89
N PHE A 217 -47.90 -31.65 -40.75
CA PHE A 217 -49.26 -31.10 -40.64
C PHE A 217 -49.27 -29.69 -40.02
N THR A 218 -50.15 -28.84 -40.53
CA THR A 218 -50.51 -27.55 -39.93
C THR A 218 -51.81 -27.65 -39.16
N CYS A 219 -51.94 -26.91 -38.06
CA CYS A 219 -53.20 -26.72 -37.34
C CYS A 219 -53.42 -25.24 -37.02
N SER A 220 -54.67 -24.81 -36.83
CA SER A 220 -55.00 -23.40 -36.56
C SER A 220 -55.13 -23.14 -35.06
N LEU A 221 -54.44 -22.12 -34.56
CA LEU A 221 -54.55 -21.63 -33.19
C LEU A 221 -55.44 -20.39 -33.16
N ARG A 222 -56.51 -20.42 -32.36
CA ARG A 222 -57.44 -19.29 -32.20
C ARG A 222 -57.36 -18.76 -30.76
N CYS A 223 -57.63 -17.48 -30.56
CA CYS A 223 -57.88 -16.97 -29.22
C CYS A 223 -59.17 -17.58 -28.68
N GLN A 224 -59.13 -18.03 -27.43
CA GLN A 224 -60.31 -18.54 -26.75
C GLN A 224 -61.18 -17.37 -26.31
N PHE A 225 -62.49 -17.43 -26.53
CA PHE A 225 -63.39 -16.37 -26.06
C PHE A 225 -63.26 -16.21 -24.53
N PRO A 226 -63.10 -14.99 -23.97
CA PRO A 226 -63.41 -13.68 -24.57
C PRO A 226 -62.21 -12.92 -25.15
N TYR A 227 -61.07 -13.55 -25.36
CA TYR A 227 -59.89 -12.90 -25.94
C TYR A 227 -60.09 -12.64 -27.45
N ASP A 228 -59.78 -11.43 -27.91
CA ASP A 228 -59.85 -11.06 -29.33
C ASP A 228 -58.47 -11.13 -29.99
N GLY A 229 -58.34 -11.77 -31.15
CA GLY A 229 -57.08 -11.83 -31.88
C GLY A 229 -57.19 -12.51 -33.25
N VAL A 230 -56.11 -12.44 -34.02
CA VAL A 230 -56.02 -13.00 -35.37
C VAL A 230 -55.59 -14.46 -35.27
N THR A 231 -56.34 -15.39 -35.87
CA THR A 231 -55.96 -16.82 -35.95
C THR A 231 -54.60 -16.98 -36.61
N THR A 232 -53.72 -17.79 -36.00
CA THR A 232 -52.41 -18.13 -36.56
C THR A 232 -52.34 -19.62 -36.90
N GLU A 233 -51.51 -19.97 -37.87
CA GLU A 233 -51.25 -21.37 -38.22
C GLU A 233 -49.98 -21.85 -37.52
N ALA A 234 -50.08 -23.01 -36.88
CA ALA A 234 -48.96 -23.72 -36.29
C ALA A 234 -48.51 -24.83 -37.25
N ASN A 235 -47.22 -24.91 -37.56
CA ASN A 235 -46.66 -25.92 -38.46
C ASN A 235 -45.63 -26.81 -37.75
N CYS A 236 -45.81 -28.12 -37.85
CA CYS A 236 -44.82 -29.12 -37.47
C CYS A 236 -43.96 -29.45 -38.71
N SER A 237 -42.99 -28.57 -39.03
CA SER A 237 -42.17 -28.71 -40.25
C SER A 237 -41.13 -29.84 -40.14
N GLU A 238 -40.92 -30.60 -41.23
CA GLU A 238 -40.05 -31.79 -41.30
C GLU A 238 -38.53 -31.51 -41.14
N GLY A 239 -38.11 -30.25 -40.94
CA GLY A 239 -36.69 -29.89 -41.01
C GLY A 239 -36.18 -28.95 -39.92
N ALA A 240 -37.02 -28.51 -38.98
CA ALA A 240 -36.64 -27.43 -38.07
C ALA A 240 -36.00 -27.96 -36.78
N GLY A 241 -34.83 -28.60 -36.94
CA GLY A 241 -33.97 -29.08 -35.86
C GLY A 241 -32.83 -28.14 -35.48
N ALA A 242 -32.72 -26.95 -36.07
CA ALA A 242 -31.75 -25.94 -35.67
C ALA A 242 -32.45 -24.59 -35.45
N PRO A 243 -32.32 -23.95 -34.28
CA PRO A 243 -32.78 -22.58 -34.10
C PRO A 243 -32.07 -21.66 -35.13
N PRO A 244 -32.74 -20.61 -35.63
CA PRO A 244 -32.17 -19.71 -36.62
C PRO A 244 -30.85 -19.10 -36.12
N GLU A 245 -29.80 -19.21 -36.94
CA GLU A 245 -28.40 -18.86 -36.66
C GLU A 245 -28.14 -17.33 -36.55
N SER A 246 -29.15 -16.49 -36.33
CA SER A 246 -29.07 -15.06 -36.63
C SER A 246 -28.64 -14.12 -35.49
N GLU A 247 -28.26 -14.58 -34.30
CA GLU A 247 -27.82 -13.67 -33.21
C GLU A 247 -26.63 -14.16 -32.35
N ARG A 248 -25.58 -14.73 -32.94
CA ARG A 248 -24.27 -14.87 -32.25
C ARG A 248 -23.09 -14.47 -33.12
N SER A 249 -22.96 -13.15 -33.30
CA SER A 249 -21.67 -12.53 -33.61
C SER A 249 -21.42 -11.36 -32.67
N LEU A 250 -21.13 -11.70 -31.41
CA LEU A 250 -20.48 -10.78 -30.47
C LEU A 250 -19.27 -11.52 -29.89
N LYS A 251 -18.08 -11.02 -30.25
CA LYS A 251 -16.82 -11.42 -29.61
C LYS A 251 -16.93 -11.11 -28.12
N MET A 252 -16.91 -12.16 -27.28
CA MET A 252 -16.69 -12.06 -25.83
C MET A 252 -15.67 -13.10 -25.37
N PRO A 253 -14.93 -12.83 -24.28
CA PRO A 253 -13.80 -13.63 -23.84
C PRO A 253 -14.26 -14.89 -23.09
N ALA A 254 -13.48 -15.98 -23.23
CA ALA A 254 -13.48 -17.26 -22.51
C ALA A 254 -14.85 -17.89 -22.13
N PRO A 255 -15.19 -19.08 -22.64
CA PRO A 255 -16.51 -19.69 -22.44
C PRO A 255 -16.69 -20.16 -20.98
N ARG A 256 -17.54 -19.48 -20.21
CA ARG A 256 -18.16 -20.09 -19.04
C ARG A 256 -19.27 -21.01 -19.55
N CYS A 257 -19.14 -22.32 -19.34
CA CYS A 257 -20.23 -23.25 -19.63
C CYS A 257 -21.45 -22.79 -18.81
N SER A 258 -22.56 -22.48 -19.46
CA SER A 258 -23.83 -22.29 -18.75
C SER A 258 -24.14 -23.58 -18.01
N SER A 259 -24.17 -23.52 -16.67
CA SER A 259 -24.46 -24.65 -15.78
C SER A 259 -25.93 -25.07 -15.87
N GLY A 260 -26.37 -25.44 -17.07
CA GLY A 260 -27.65 -26.09 -17.29
C GLY A 260 -27.57 -27.49 -16.68
N THR A 261 -28.37 -27.74 -15.67
CA THR A 261 -28.58 -29.08 -15.11
C THR A 261 -28.98 -30.03 -16.24
N ASN A 262 -28.31 -31.18 -16.33
CA ASN A 262 -28.54 -32.25 -17.31
C ASN A 262 -29.85 -33.01 -17.03
N ASP A 263 -30.96 -32.30 -16.82
CA ASP A 263 -32.26 -32.91 -17.02
C ASP A 263 -32.48 -32.91 -18.53
N ALA A 264 -32.21 -34.08 -19.13
CA ALA A 264 -32.53 -34.38 -20.51
C ALA A 264 -34.06 -34.33 -20.68
N VAL A 265 -34.61 -33.13 -20.68
CA VAL A 265 -35.92 -32.85 -21.24
C VAL A 265 -35.77 -33.25 -22.70
N ILE A 266 -36.44 -34.34 -23.08
CA ILE A 266 -36.76 -34.63 -24.47
C ILE A 266 -37.51 -33.37 -24.91
N LEU A 267 -36.82 -32.41 -25.52
CA LEU A 267 -37.46 -31.26 -26.12
C LEU A 267 -38.15 -31.84 -27.35
N PRO A 268 -39.48 -32.02 -27.29
CA PRO A 268 -40.19 -32.45 -28.47
C PRO A 268 -39.95 -31.40 -29.55
N GLN A 269 -39.94 -31.78 -30.83
CA GLN A 269 -39.97 -30.78 -31.90
C GLN A 269 -41.16 -29.85 -31.62
N GLN A 270 -40.86 -28.61 -31.22
CA GLN A 270 -41.90 -27.65 -30.91
C GLN A 270 -42.57 -27.29 -32.23
N LEU A 271 -43.90 -27.24 -32.23
CA LEU A 271 -44.61 -26.58 -33.32
C LEU A 271 -44.04 -25.17 -33.44
N TYR A 272 -43.68 -24.79 -34.66
CA TYR A 272 -43.37 -23.39 -34.95
C TYR A 272 -44.71 -22.70 -35.17
N TYR A 273 -45.09 -21.86 -34.22
CA TYR A 273 -46.26 -21.01 -34.29
C TYR A 273 -45.89 -19.62 -33.81
N THR A 274 -46.46 -18.61 -34.44
CA THR A 274 -46.60 -17.30 -33.81
C THR A 274 -47.88 -17.35 -32.99
N LEU A 275 -47.80 -17.13 -31.67
CA LEU A 275 -49.02 -17.02 -30.87
C LEU A 275 -49.91 -15.92 -31.47
N PRO A 276 -51.21 -16.18 -31.63
CA PRO A 276 -52.13 -15.13 -32.01
C PRO A 276 -52.08 -14.05 -30.92
N ASN A 277 -52.01 -12.79 -31.32
CA ASN A 277 -51.93 -11.68 -30.36
C ASN A 277 -53.31 -11.49 -29.74
N CYS A 278 -53.58 -12.23 -28.67
CA CYS A 278 -54.85 -12.23 -27.96
C CYS A 278 -54.88 -11.04 -27.02
N PHE A 279 -55.63 -10.01 -27.39
CA PHE A 279 -55.78 -8.81 -26.58
C PHE A 279 -56.78 -9.08 -25.46
N CYS A 280 -56.38 -8.71 -24.26
CA CYS A 280 -57.24 -8.77 -23.11
C CYS A 280 -58.16 -7.54 -23.08
N PRO A 281 -59.43 -7.69 -22.68
CA PRO A 281 -60.31 -6.55 -22.50
C PRO A 281 -59.78 -5.60 -21.41
N ASP A 282 -60.11 -4.31 -21.52
CA ASP A 282 -59.81 -3.34 -20.47
C ASP A 282 -60.52 -3.70 -19.16
N PRO A 283 -59.93 -3.38 -18.00
CA PRO A 283 -60.62 -3.51 -16.73
C PRO A 283 -61.88 -2.64 -16.68
N PHE A 284 -62.97 -3.20 -16.16
CA PHE A 284 -64.25 -2.51 -16.02
C PHE A 284 -64.18 -1.26 -15.13
N VAL A 285 -63.25 -1.27 -14.16
CA VAL A 285 -62.96 -0.15 -13.28
C VAL A 285 -61.48 0.15 -13.38
N THR A 286 -61.13 1.37 -13.78
CA THR A 286 -59.74 1.82 -13.78
C THR A 286 -59.25 1.94 -12.33
N PRO A 287 -58.22 1.19 -11.92
CA PRO A 287 -57.64 1.32 -10.59
C PRO A 287 -57.01 2.70 -10.38
N GLU A 288 -56.92 3.14 -9.13
CA GLU A 288 -56.23 4.38 -8.80
C GLU A 288 -54.76 4.33 -9.25
N GLY A 289 -54.28 5.43 -9.83
CA GLY A 289 -52.90 5.54 -10.33
C GLY A 289 -52.72 5.23 -11.81
N TYR A 290 -53.78 4.86 -12.52
CA TYR A 290 -53.75 4.57 -13.96
C TYR A 290 -54.71 5.47 -14.74
N GLU A 291 -54.33 5.83 -15.96
CA GLU A 291 -55.20 6.49 -16.93
C GLU A 291 -54.93 5.92 -18.33
N LYS A 292 -55.95 5.95 -19.21
CA LYS A 292 -55.82 5.42 -20.57
C LYS A 292 -55.72 6.56 -21.58
N ASN A 293 -54.65 6.56 -22.36
CA ASN A 293 -54.44 7.53 -23.44
C ASN A 293 -54.50 6.80 -24.79
N GLY A 294 -55.68 6.81 -25.42
CA GLY A 294 -55.95 6.02 -26.63
C GLY A 294 -56.00 4.52 -26.31
N THR A 295 -55.05 3.75 -26.85
CA THR A 295 -54.94 2.29 -26.62
C THR A 295 -53.92 1.92 -25.55
N VAL A 296 -53.16 2.89 -25.02
CA VAL A 296 -52.04 2.64 -24.11
C VAL A 296 -52.43 3.10 -22.69
N TRP A 297 -52.18 2.24 -21.71
CA TRP A 297 -52.28 2.58 -20.30
C TRP A 297 -51.02 3.34 -19.87
N GLN A 298 -51.19 4.40 -19.09
CA GLN A 298 -50.09 5.18 -18.50
C GLN A 298 -50.41 5.52 -17.05
N CYS A 299 -49.39 5.91 -16.28
CA CYS A 299 -49.60 6.31 -14.90
C CYS A 299 -50.34 7.65 -14.83
N ALA A 300 -51.35 7.71 -13.98
CA ALA A 300 -52.12 8.93 -13.72
C ALA A 300 -51.23 9.98 -13.01
N LYS A 301 -51.66 11.25 -13.07
CA LYS A 301 -50.94 12.35 -12.39
C LYS A 301 -50.74 12.05 -10.89
N GLY A 302 -49.48 12.12 -10.45
CA GLY A 302 -49.09 11.80 -9.07
C GLY A 302 -48.54 10.37 -8.90
N TYR A 303 -48.48 9.59 -9.97
CA TYR A 303 -47.92 8.25 -10.03
C TYR A 303 -46.82 8.18 -11.09
N ALA A 304 -45.89 7.24 -10.94
CA ALA A 304 -44.86 6.95 -11.94
C ALA A 304 -44.55 5.45 -12.01
N GLY A 305 -43.83 5.07 -13.07
CA GLY A 305 -43.52 3.69 -13.43
C GLY A 305 -44.08 3.33 -14.81
N ASP A 306 -44.03 2.05 -15.15
CA ASP A 306 -44.49 1.52 -16.42
C ASP A 306 -45.84 0.82 -16.23
N ALA A 307 -46.91 1.43 -16.73
CA ALA A 307 -48.23 0.84 -16.65
C ALA A 307 -48.31 -0.41 -17.55
N GLU A 308 -48.54 -1.57 -16.93
CA GLU A 308 -48.66 -2.84 -17.63
C GLU A 308 -50.05 -3.44 -17.37
N LEU A 309 -50.75 -3.79 -18.45
CA LEU A 309 -52.00 -4.56 -18.38
C LEU A 309 -51.66 -6.05 -18.41
N LEU A 310 -51.83 -6.72 -17.28
CA LEU A 310 -51.74 -8.16 -17.18
C LEU A 310 -53.13 -8.78 -17.18
N CYS A 311 -53.23 -9.99 -17.71
CA CYS A 311 -54.43 -10.81 -17.56
C CYS A 311 -54.07 -12.09 -16.86
N GLN A 312 -54.66 -12.24 -15.68
CA GLN A 312 -54.59 -13.48 -14.94
C GLN A 312 -55.82 -14.30 -15.33
N ASP A 313 -55.60 -15.57 -15.63
CA ASP A 313 -56.68 -16.49 -15.89
C ASP A 313 -57.39 -16.81 -14.56
N GLY A 314 -58.62 -16.34 -14.41
CA GLY A 314 -59.48 -16.74 -13.29
C GLY A 314 -59.86 -18.22 -13.38
N ASP A 315 -60.46 -18.76 -12.31
CA ASP A 315 -60.86 -20.17 -12.18
C ASP A 315 -61.81 -20.72 -13.28
N LEU A 316 -62.31 -19.84 -14.16
CA LEU A 316 -63.21 -20.16 -15.28
C LEU A 316 -62.65 -19.75 -16.66
N CYS A 317 -61.34 -19.52 -16.79
CA CYS A 317 -60.72 -18.96 -18.00
C CYS A 317 -61.34 -17.62 -18.45
N LEU A 318 -61.88 -16.87 -17.49
CA LEU A 318 -62.29 -15.49 -17.71
C LEU A 318 -61.07 -14.61 -17.39
N PRO A 319 -60.56 -13.80 -18.32
CA PRO A 319 -59.48 -12.88 -18.03
C PRO A 319 -59.92 -11.91 -16.95
N GLU A 320 -59.15 -11.84 -15.87
CA GLU A 320 -59.23 -10.77 -14.88
C GLU A 320 -58.14 -9.73 -15.19
N PRO A 321 -58.46 -8.69 -15.99
CA PRO A 321 -57.48 -7.66 -16.33
C PRO A 321 -57.05 -6.91 -15.07
N THR A 322 -55.75 -6.93 -14.81
CA THR A 322 -55.12 -6.27 -13.68
C THR A 322 -54.03 -5.33 -14.19
N LEU A 323 -54.12 -4.06 -13.82
CA LEU A 323 -53.08 -3.07 -14.10
C LEU A 323 -52.03 -3.08 -12.99
N ARG A 324 -50.75 -3.12 -13.36
CA ARG A 324 -49.63 -3.01 -12.42
C ARG A 324 -48.58 -2.02 -12.92
N GLY A 325 -47.64 -1.68 -12.05
CA GLY A 325 -46.44 -0.92 -12.40
C GLY A 325 -46.51 0.60 -12.19
N CYS A 326 -47.70 1.16 -11.90
CA CYS A 326 -47.81 2.55 -11.44
C CYS A 326 -47.83 2.62 -9.92
N PHE A 327 -46.92 3.41 -9.37
CA PHE A 327 -46.78 3.62 -7.92
C PHE A 327 -46.88 5.11 -7.59
N PRO A 328 -47.44 5.48 -6.43
CA PRO A 328 -47.58 6.87 -6.03
C PRO A 328 -46.19 7.51 -5.86
N LEU A 329 -46.00 8.72 -6.40
CA LEU A 329 -44.78 9.49 -6.24
C LEU A 329 -44.50 9.76 -4.77
N GLN A 330 -43.27 9.49 -4.34
CA GLN A 330 -42.81 9.64 -2.96
C GLN A 330 -41.87 10.84 -2.82
N GLN A 331 -41.90 11.45 -1.64
CA GLN A 331 -40.91 12.46 -1.26
C GLN A 331 -39.54 11.80 -1.04
N CYS A 332 -38.48 12.50 -1.38
CA CYS A 332 -37.12 12.08 -1.07
C CYS A 332 -36.77 12.44 0.38
N LYS A 333 -35.85 11.67 1.00
CA LYS A 333 -35.18 12.11 2.24
C LYS A 333 -34.03 13.06 1.91
N GLU A 334 -33.52 13.72 2.95
CA GLU A 334 -32.34 14.59 2.88
C GLU A 334 -31.14 13.92 2.17
N PRO A 335 -30.30 14.70 1.48
CA PRO A 335 -29.18 14.15 0.74
C PRO A 335 -28.14 13.59 1.72
N GLU A 336 -27.51 12.48 1.36
CA GLU A 336 -26.42 11.92 2.15
C GLU A 336 -25.18 12.79 1.98
N VAL A 337 -24.79 13.48 3.06
CA VAL A 337 -23.57 14.30 3.14
C VAL A 337 -22.53 13.52 3.94
N ASP A 338 -21.33 13.42 3.38
CA ASP A 338 -20.17 12.83 4.06
C ASP A 338 -20.02 13.46 5.46
N PRO A 339 -19.78 12.67 6.51
CA PRO A 339 -19.52 13.19 7.86
C PRO A 339 -18.50 14.34 7.90
N ALA A 340 -17.46 14.33 7.05
CA ALA A 340 -16.47 15.40 6.95
C ALA A 340 -17.05 16.71 6.38
N ASP A 341 -18.04 16.61 5.49
CA ASP A 341 -18.68 17.75 4.82
C ASP A 341 -19.91 18.30 5.59
N ARG A 342 -20.35 17.62 6.67
CA ARG A 342 -21.48 18.09 7.51
C ARG A 342 -21.24 19.46 8.15
N CYS A 343 -19.98 19.84 8.33
CA CYS A 343 -19.60 21.17 8.80
C CYS A 343 -19.50 22.20 7.67
N ARG A 344 -19.43 21.75 6.41
CA ARG A 344 -19.25 22.59 5.23
C ARG A 344 -20.58 23.01 4.61
N TYR A 345 -21.55 22.10 4.56
CA TYR A 345 -22.85 22.34 3.93
C TYR A 345 -23.97 22.46 4.95
N ASP A 346 -24.83 23.44 4.74
CA ASP A 346 -26.11 23.61 5.41
C ASP A 346 -27.21 23.03 4.52
N ILE A 347 -27.75 21.89 4.95
CA ILE A 347 -28.84 21.17 4.28
C ILE A 347 -30.20 21.38 4.98
N SER A 348 -30.30 22.34 5.89
CA SER A 348 -31.52 22.58 6.68
C SER A 348 -32.76 22.78 5.82
N ASP A 349 -32.64 23.46 4.67
CA ASP A 349 -33.71 23.62 3.68
C ASP A 349 -34.26 22.26 3.19
N CYS A 350 -33.38 21.27 2.96
CA CYS A 350 -33.76 19.92 2.53
C CYS A 350 -34.38 19.06 3.64
N VAL A 351 -34.02 19.32 4.90
CA VAL A 351 -34.56 18.61 6.07
C VAL A 351 -35.95 19.16 6.42
N GLN A 352 -36.09 20.49 6.41
CA GLN A 352 -37.34 21.16 6.75
C GLN A 352 -38.39 20.99 5.65
N TYR A 353 -37.96 20.99 4.39
CA TYR A 353 -38.82 20.85 3.22
C TYR A 353 -38.27 19.78 2.27
N PRO A 354 -38.47 18.49 2.59
CA PRO A 354 -38.01 17.40 1.72
C PRO A 354 -38.64 17.51 0.33
N PRO A 355 -37.85 17.52 -0.75
CA PRO A 355 -38.38 17.73 -2.10
C PRO A 355 -39.28 16.56 -2.51
N ARG A 356 -40.45 16.87 -3.10
CA ARG A 356 -41.28 15.87 -3.80
C ARG A 356 -40.59 15.43 -5.07
N ALA A 357 -41.03 14.31 -5.65
CA ALA A 357 -40.53 13.86 -6.95
C ALA A 357 -40.55 15.00 -8.00
N GLY A 358 -39.37 15.32 -8.55
CA GLY A 358 -39.15 16.40 -9.52
C GLY A 358 -38.86 17.78 -8.91
N GLU A 359 -38.96 17.95 -7.60
CA GLU A 359 -38.60 19.18 -6.89
C GLU A 359 -37.13 19.16 -6.44
N THR A 360 -36.64 20.35 -6.07
CA THR A 360 -35.26 20.56 -5.59
C THR A 360 -35.25 21.34 -4.29
N CYS A 361 -34.28 21.06 -3.41
CA CYS A 361 -33.98 21.87 -2.24
C CYS A 361 -32.61 22.56 -2.40
N ILE A 362 -32.43 23.71 -1.73
CA ILE A 362 -31.20 24.50 -1.79
C ILE A 362 -30.23 23.98 -0.73
N ILE A 363 -28.95 23.93 -1.07
CA ILE A 363 -27.87 23.62 -0.12
C ILE A 363 -26.92 24.80 -0.08
N ARG A 364 -26.69 25.34 1.11
CA ARG A 364 -25.85 26.54 1.31
C ARG A 364 -24.53 26.17 1.95
N CYS A 365 -23.56 27.06 1.88
CA CYS A 365 -22.38 26.96 2.73
C CYS A 365 -22.77 27.28 4.17
N LYS A 366 -22.38 26.41 5.09
CA LYS A 366 -22.61 26.61 6.52
C LYS A 366 -21.57 27.61 7.04
N ALA A 367 -21.99 28.65 7.76
CA ALA A 367 -21.06 29.61 8.33
C ALA A 367 -19.99 28.90 9.20
N PRO A 368 -18.70 29.28 9.11
CA PRO A 368 -18.16 30.48 8.48
C PRO A 368 -17.77 30.31 6.99
N TYR A 369 -18.11 29.20 6.34
CA TYR A 369 -17.84 29.06 4.92
C TYR A 369 -18.68 30.05 4.10
N GLU A 370 -18.03 30.70 3.15
CA GLU A 370 -18.65 31.58 2.16
C GLU A 370 -18.49 30.94 0.78
N GLY A 371 -19.48 31.13 -0.09
CA GLY A 371 -19.49 30.40 -1.34
C GLY A 371 -20.76 30.49 -2.15
N THR A 372 -20.81 29.67 -3.19
CA THR A 372 -22.04 29.46 -3.97
C THR A 372 -23.00 28.53 -3.24
N PHE A 373 -24.27 28.57 -3.61
CA PHE A 373 -25.24 27.55 -3.20
C PHE A 373 -25.37 26.49 -4.29
N GLY A 374 -25.77 25.28 -3.90
CA GLY A 374 -26.08 24.17 -4.79
C GLY A 374 -27.53 23.70 -4.63
N PHE A 375 -27.87 22.64 -5.35
CA PHE A 375 -29.19 22.04 -5.31
C PHE A 375 -29.10 20.52 -5.19
N ALA A 376 -29.95 19.95 -4.35
CA ALA A 376 -30.25 18.52 -4.37
C ALA A 376 -31.67 18.33 -4.91
N GLY A 377 -31.86 17.34 -5.79
CA GLY A 377 -33.12 17.05 -6.45
C GLY A 377 -33.68 15.69 -6.04
N CYS A 378 -35.00 15.58 -6.03
CA CYS A 378 -35.67 14.29 -6.02
C CYS A 378 -35.99 13.88 -7.47
N PRO A 379 -35.65 12.66 -7.92
CA PRO A 379 -36.01 12.19 -9.25
C PRO A 379 -37.50 12.34 -9.55
N ALA A 380 -37.86 12.76 -10.76
CA ALA A 380 -39.24 13.03 -11.16
C ALA A 380 -40.15 11.80 -11.12
N ASP A 381 -39.56 10.62 -11.22
CA ASP A 381 -40.17 9.29 -11.20
C ASP A 381 -39.97 8.58 -9.86
N ASN A 382 -39.62 9.28 -8.79
CA ASN A 382 -39.35 8.63 -7.51
C ASN A 382 -40.62 8.02 -6.90
N THR A 383 -40.69 6.70 -6.89
CA THR A 383 -41.76 5.90 -6.26
C THR A 383 -41.28 5.21 -4.97
N VAL A 384 -40.00 5.36 -4.62
CA VAL A 384 -39.38 4.71 -3.46
C VAL A 384 -39.44 5.62 -2.24
N PHE A 385 -40.05 5.13 -1.16
CA PHE A 385 -40.08 5.83 0.13
C PHE A 385 -38.66 5.96 0.69
N ASN A 386 -38.31 7.14 1.23
CA ASN A 386 -36.99 7.43 1.81
C ASN A 386 -35.79 7.29 0.84
N ARG A 387 -36.00 7.43 -0.47
CA ARG A 387 -34.87 7.58 -1.41
C ARG A 387 -34.12 8.86 -1.09
N SER A 388 -32.79 8.80 -0.94
CA SER A 388 -31.97 10.00 -0.75
C SER A 388 -32.10 10.92 -1.96
N SER A 389 -32.28 12.22 -1.70
CA SER A 389 -32.13 13.21 -2.77
C SER A 389 -30.70 13.17 -3.31
N VAL A 390 -30.56 13.32 -4.62
CA VAL A 390 -29.29 13.21 -5.32
C VAL A 390 -28.82 14.61 -5.68
N TRP A 391 -27.51 14.83 -5.59
CA TRP A 391 -26.88 16.00 -6.18
C TRP A 391 -27.15 16.01 -7.68
N LEU A 392 -27.73 17.08 -8.21
CA LEU A 392 -28.04 17.15 -9.64
C LEU A 392 -26.74 17.05 -10.44
N GLU A 393 -26.62 16.05 -11.31
CA GLU A 393 -25.37 15.70 -12.03
C GLU A 393 -24.81 16.84 -12.90
N ASN A 394 -25.63 17.86 -13.20
CA ASN A 394 -25.26 19.03 -13.99
C ASN A 394 -25.16 20.32 -13.16
N VAL A 395 -25.28 20.25 -11.85
CA VAL A 395 -25.13 21.38 -10.93
C VAL A 395 -23.91 21.10 -10.07
N ALA A 396 -22.88 21.95 -10.22
CA ALA A 396 -21.70 21.84 -9.37
C ALA A 396 -22.10 21.91 -7.89
N LYS A 397 -21.48 21.06 -7.06
CA LYS A 397 -21.58 21.18 -5.61
C LYS A 397 -21.21 22.61 -5.18
N PRO A 398 -21.84 23.15 -4.13
CA PRO A 398 -21.53 24.50 -3.68
C PRO A 398 -20.03 24.59 -3.34
N VAL A 399 -19.36 25.58 -3.93
CA VAL A 399 -17.95 25.83 -3.64
C VAL A 399 -17.94 26.66 -2.37
N CYS A 400 -17.71 25.98 -1.25
CA CYS A 400 -17.66 26.59 0.07
C CYS A 400 -16.20 26.78 0.46
N ASP A 401 -15.75 28.02 0.42
CA ASP A 401 -14.41 28.45 0.79
C ASP A 401 -14.41 28.96 2.22
N LEU A 402 -13.37 28.59 2.94
CA LEU A 402 -13.27 28.90 4.36
C LEU A 402 -12.55 30.22 4.55
N ASN A 403 -13.30 31.28 4.80
CA ASN A 403 -12.73 32.55 5.27
C ASN A 403 -12.55 32.46 6.79
N CYS A 404 -11.31 32.24 7.22
CA CYS A 404 -11.00 32.15 8.64
C CYS A 404 -10.99 33.54 9.26
N PRO A 405 -11.85 33.84 10.25
CA PRO A 405 -11.66 35.03 11.08
C PRO A 405 -10.29 35.01 11.76
N ASP A 406 -9.70 36.20 11.90
CA ASP A 406 -8.52 36.40 12.74
C ASP A 406 -8.80 35.89 14.16
N PRO A 407 -7.85 35.19 14.82
CA PRO A 407 -8.05 34.70 16.18
C PRO A 407 -8.35 35.87 17.13
N SER A 408 -9.30 35.68 18.05
CA SER A 408 -9.74 36.72 18.99
C SER A 408 -8.67 37.11 20.01
N ASP A 409 -7.74 36.20 20.27
CA ASP A 409 -6.62 36.37 21.20
C ASP A 409 -5.31 36.10 20.46
N VAL A 410 -4.32 36.98 20.67
CA VAL A 410 -2.96 36.83 20.11
C VAL A 410 -2.19 35.79 20.93
N PRO A 411 -1.81 34.64 20.36
CA PRO A 411 -1.09 33.61 21.12
C PRO A 411 0.35 34.06 21.43
N PHE A 412 0.95 33.47 22.48
CA PHE A 412 2.34 33.72 22.83
C PHE A 412 3.27 33.38 21.65
N GLY A 413 4.25 34.26 21.38
CA GLY A 413 5.19 34.09 20.28
C GLY A 413 4.79 34.79 18.98
N PHE A 414 3.61 35.44 18.93
CA PHE A 414 3.11 36.15 17.77
C PHE A 414 2.77 37.61 18.12
N ILE A 415 2.85 38.50 17.13
CA ILE A 415 2.36 39.88 17.21
C ILE A 415 1.51 40.14 15.97
N TYR A 416 0.36 40.78 16.19
CA TYR A 416 -0.43 41.35 15.13
C TYR A 416 0.00 42.80 14.91
N ILE A 417 0.57 43.10 13.75
CA ILE A 417 0.83 44.48 13.35
C ILE A 417 -0.48 45.05 12.82
N MET A 418 -1.11 45.91 13.61
CA MET A 418 -2.18 46.75 13.09
C MET A 418 -1.56 47.73 12.09
N PRO A 419 -1.94 47.68 10.79
CA PRO A 419 -1.41 48.62 9.83
C PRO A 419 -1.97 49.98 10.18
N ASP A 420 -1.06 50.87 10.54
CA ASP A 420 -1.24 52.28 10.78
C ASP A 420 -1.79 52.98 9.53
N GLY A 421 -3.11 52.88 9.36
CA GLY A 421 -3.94 53.72 8.50
C GLY A 421 -3.69 53.57 7.00
N TYR A 422 -4.56 52.80 6.33
CA TYR A 422 -4.72 52.71 4.87
C TYR A 422 -3.58 52.01 4.10
N MET A 423 -3.61 50.69 4.03
CA MET A 423 -3.92 49.92 2.80
C MET A 423 -4.34 48.49 3.20
N LYS A 424 -5.38 47.98 2.55
CA LYS A 424 -6.15 46.80 2.96
C LYS A 424 -5.97 45.70 1.92
N ASP A 425 -4.75 45.22 1.76
CA ASP A 425 -4.34 44.01 1.01
C ASP A 425 -2.97 43.62 1.63
N ALA A 426 -2.61 42.43 2.10
CA ALA A 426 -3.18 41.09 2.09
C ALA A 426 -2.51 40.26 3.21
N ALA A 427 -3.27 39.34 3.82
CA ALA A 427 -2.88 38.07 4.47
C ALA A 427 -1.68 37.93 5.46
N ASN A 428 -0.80 38.92 5.66
CA ASN A 428 0.48 38.77 6.39
C ASN A 428 0.71 39.82 7.49
N ASN A 429 -0.32 40.22 8.25
CA ASN A 429 -0.16 41.14 9.39
C ASN A 429 0.37 40.47 10.67
N TRP A 430 0.68 39.18 10.60
CA TRP A 430 1.21 38.41 11.72
C TRP A 430 2.70 38.18 11.54
N MET A 431 3.47 38.47 12.58
CA MET A 431 4.89 38.15 12.66
C MET A 431 5.25 37.57 14.01
N CYS A 432 6.43 36.96 14.09
CA CYS A 432 6.93 36.42 15.35
C CYS A 432 7.20 37.55 16.35
N ALA A 433 6.83 37.31 17.61
CA ALA A 433 7.11 38.21 18.72
C ALA A 433 8.62 38.36 18.97
N PRO A 434 9.07 39.47 19.61
CA PRO A 434 10.47 39.59 19.99
C PRO A 434 10.88 38.40 20.86
N GLY A 435 11.96 37.72 20.48
CA GLY A 435 12.36 36.45 21.10
C GLY A 435 11.96 35.20 20.32
N TYR A 436 11.29 35.34 19.17
CA TYR A 436 10.83 34.24 18.31
C TYR A 436 11.24 34.50 16.86
N ALA A 437 11.44 33.43 16.08
CA ALA A 437 11.70 33.48 14.65
C ALA A 437 10.92 32.40 13.89
N GLY A 438 10.83 32.59 12.57
CA GLY A 438 10.17 31.69 11.64
C GLY A 438 9.16 32.42 10.75
N THR A 439 8.31 31.66 10.07
CA THR A 439 7.28 32.20 9.18
C THR A 439 5.93 31.85 9.77
N VAL A 440 5.10 32.85 10.07
CA VAL A 440 3.75 32.61 10.58
C VAL A 440 2.94 31.91 9.50
N THR A 441 2.38 30.75 9.83
CA THR A 441 1.41 30.05 9.01
C THR A 441 0.13 29.87 9.80
N PHE A 442 -1.01 29.91 9.13
CA PHE A 442 -2.31 29.66 9.73
C PHE A 442 -2.85 28.34 9.21
N ALA A 443 -3.13 27.42 10.12
CA ALA A 443 -3.90 26.23 9.82
C ALA A 443 -5.31 26.39 10.39
N CYS A 444 -6.30 26.42 9.50
CA CYS A 444 -7.69 26.41 9.91
C CYS A 444 -8.18 24.97 9.98
N SER A 445 -8.54 24.53 11.17
CA SER A 445 -9.11 23.20 11.40
C SER A 445 -10.49 23.31 12.06
N PHE A 446 -11.30 22.25 11.91
CA PHE A 446 -12.58 22.16 12.60
C PHE A 446 -12.44 21.30 13.84
N GLY A 447 -12.88 21.82 14.98
CA GLY A 447 -13.16 21.01 16.14
C GLY A 447 -14.39 20.10 15.91
N PRO A 448 -14.64 19.14 16.81
CA PRO A 448 -15.71 18.13 16.69
C PRO A 448 -17.13 18.72 16.61
N ASN A 449 -17.31 20.01 16.94
CA ASN A 449 -18.59 20.71 16.90
C ASN A 449 -18.71 21.71 15.74
N CYS A 450 -17.92 21.53 14.67
CA CYS A 450 -17.81 22.50 13.57
C CYS A 450 -17.37 23.91 14.02
N THR A 451 -16.72 24.02 15.18
CA THR A 451 -16.11 25.27 15.64
C THR A 451 -14.77 25.43 14.94
N LEU A 452 -14.57 26.57 14.28
CA LEU A 452 -13.31 26.88 13.64
C LEU A 452 -12.22 27.09 14.70
N ILE A 453 -11.11 26.40 14.54
CA ILE A 453 -9.89 26.62 15.33
C ILE A 453 -8.84 27.14 14.35
N ASN A 454 -8.43 28.38 14.55
CA ASN A 454 -7.36 29.01 13.79
C ASN A 454 -6.10 29.00 14.67
N GLU A 455 -5.20 28.05 14.42
CA GLU A 455 -3.98 27.90 15.19
C GLU A 455 -2.81 28.50 14.39
N PRO A 456 -2.27 29.67 14.80
CA PRO A 456 -1.04 30.16 14.22
C PRO A 456 0.12 29.24 14.60
N ALA A 457 0.92 28.88 13.61
CA ALA A 457 2.11 28.07 13.76
C ALA A 457 3.31 28.79 13.13
N GLY A 458 4.50 28.21 13.33
CA GLY A 458 5.70 28.62 12.62
C GLY A 458 6.55 29.72 13.27
N CYS A 459 6.15 30.27 14.43
CA CYS A 459 7.04 31.06 15.27
C CYS A 459 7.56 30.22 16.44
N LEU A 460 8.87 29.96 16.43
CA LEU A 460 9.57 29.22 17.48
C LEU A 460 10.44 30.18 18.28
N PRO A 461 10.62 29.95 19.60
CA PRO A 461 11.50 30.79 20.40
C PRO A 461 12.93 30.70 19.85
N PHE A 462 13.66 31.80 19.94
CA PHE A 462 15.08 31.83 19.65
C PHE A 462 15.80 30.77 20.47
N ALA A 463 16.57 29.94 19.78
CA ALA A 463 17.40 28.93 20.41
C ALA A 463 18.85 29.42 20.46
N LEU A 464 19.53 29.13 21.57
CA LEU A 464 20.98 29.32 21.65
C LEU A 464 21.65 28.37 20.66
N CYS A 465 22.65 28.84 19.92
CA CYS A 465 23.43 27.94 19.08
C CYS A 465 24.21 26.97 19.98
N ASN A 466 24.25 25.71 19.54
CA ASN A 466 25.16 24.76 20.12
C ASN A 466 26.60 25.17 19.75
N GLY A 467 27.54 24.98 20.67
CA GLY A 467 28.93 25.18 20.32
C GLY A 467 29.32 24.25 19.19
N MET A 468 30.37 24.65 18.50
CA MET A 468 30.75 24.02 17.26
C MET A 468 31.24 22.59 17.52
N ILE A 469 30.59 21.61 16.89
CA ILE A 469 31.10 20.23 16.85
C ILE A 469 32.05 20.18 15.66
N THR A 470 33.35 20.34 15.94
CA THR A 470 34.38 20.20 14.91
C THR A 470 34.33 18.79 14.34
N THR A 471 34.13 18.66 13.02
CA THR A 471 33.92 17.37 12.34
C THR A 471 35.18 16.51 12.20
N SER A 472 36.36 17.09 12.45
CA SER A 472 37.61 16.34 12.49
C SER A 472 38.17 16.32 13.92
N ALA A 473 38.69 15.16 14.34
CA ALA A 473 39.38 15.04 15.62
C ALA A 473 40.59 16.01 15.72
N ALA A 474 41.16 16.40 14.58
CA ALA A 474 42.27 17.34 14.49
C ALA A 474 41.87 18.78 14.84
N ASP A 475 40.70 19.21 14.39
CA ASP A 475 40.17 20.54 14.71
C ASP A 475 39.75 20.64 16.18
N ASN A 476 39.23 19.55 16.76
CA ASN A 476 38.84 19.51 18.18
C ASN A 476 40.05 19.65 19.12
N CYS A 477 41.24 19.23 18.69
CA CYS A 477 42.47 19.34 19.48
C CYS A 477 43.18 20.68 19.29
N SER A 478 43.05 21.32 18.13
CA SER A 478 43.75 22.57 17.81
C SER A 478 42.95 23.83 18.13
N LEU A 479 41.62 23.74 18.24
CA LEU A 479 40.72 24.88 18.46
C LEU A 479 40.07 24.85 19.85
N ASP A 480 39.97 26.03 20.47
CA ASP A 480 39.19 26.28 21.68
C ASP A 480 37.91 27.03 21.31
N THR A 481 36.82 26.26 21.21
CA THR A 481 35.47 26.73 20.88
C THR A 481 34.61 27.00 22.12
N SER A 482 35.16 26.91 23.33
CA SER A 482 34.40 27.02 24.59
C SER A 482 33.65 28.35 24.75
N LEU A 483 34.12 29.42 24.11
CA LEU A 483 33.47 30.74 24.10
C LEU A 483 32.26 30.82 23.17
N CYS A 484 32.03 29.80 22.35
CA CYS A 484 30.93 29.73 21.39
C CYS A 484 29.78 28.82 21.85
N ASP A 485 29.92 28.17 23.02
CA ASP A 485 28.86 27.35 23.59
C ASP A 485 27.72 28.23 24.11
N GLY A 486 26.52 28.04 23.54
CA GLY A 486 25.30 28.68 24.04
C GLY A 486 25.19 30.17 23.73
N ILE A 487 25.84 30.65 22.66
CA ILE A 487 25.66 32.03 22.22
C ILE A 487 24.27 32.23 21.58
N GLY A 488 23.66 33.40 21.84
CA GLY A 488 22.33 33.72 21.33
C GLY A 488 22.32 34.07 19.83
N PRO A 489 21.15 34.01 19.16
CA PRO A 489 21.02 34.40 17.75
C PRO A 489 21.58 35.81 17.47
N GLY A 490 22.41 35.92 16.43
CA GLY A 490 23.06 37.17 16.02
C GLY A 490 24.28 37.59 16.83
N VAL A 491 24.66 36.82 17.86
CA VAL A 491 25.88 37.05 18.64
C VAL A 491 27.05 36.35 17.98
N SER A 492 28.22 36.99 17.96
CA SER A 492 29.48 36.36 17.54
C SER A 492 30.38 36.03 18.72
N CYS A 493 31.24 35.03 18.52
CA CYS A 493 32.24 34.55 19.49
C CYS A 493 33.60 34.43 18.82
N ASN A 494 34.67 34.62 19.60
CA ASN A 494 36.04 34.41 19.14
C ASN A 494 36.47 32.97 19.46
N ILE A 495 37.16 32.35 18.51
CA ILE A 495 37.70 30.99 18.64
C ILE A 495 39.22 31.10 18.66
N HIS A 496 39.84 30.59 19.72
CA HIS A 496 41.27 30.67 19.91
C HIS A 496 41.94 29.34 19.57
N CYS A 497 43.24 29.37 19.28
CA CYS A 497 44.02 28.15 19.20
C CYS A 497 44.20 27.57 20.60
N ARG A 498 43.90 26.28 20.76
CA ARG A 498 44.14 25.55 22.00
C ARG A 498 45.65 25.35 22.16
N SER A 499 46.20 25.58 23.35
CA SER A 499 47.61 25.29 23.62
C SER A 499 47.93 23.82 23.32
N PRO A 500 49.06 23.48 22.66
CA PRO A 500 50.22 24.34 22.37
C PRO A 500 50.11 25.18 21.08
N TYR A 501 49.06 25.03 20.29
CA TYR A 501 48.91 25.73 19.01
C TYR A 501 48.85 27.24 19.21
N VAL A 502 49.49 27.97 18.29
CA VAL A 502 49.48 29.43 18.24
C VAL A 502 48.96 29.89 16.88
N GLY A 503 48.29 31.03 16.86
CA GLY A 503 47.67 31.56 15.64
C GLY A 503 46.73 32.73 15.94
N PRO A 504 46.33 33.50 14.90
CA PRO A 504 45.29 34.51 15.06
C PRO A 504 43.93 33.84 15.38
N PRO A 505 43.10 34.44 16.25
CA PRO A 505 41.78 33.90 16.54
C PRO A 505 40.86 34.00 15.32
N GLY A 506 39.91 33.08 15.23
CA GLY A 506 38.80 33.12 14.28
C GLY A 506 37.54 33.69 14.94
N GLU A 507 36.49 33.85 14.14
CA GLU A 507 35.19 34.34 14.59
C GLU A 507 34.08 33.45 14.02
N ALA A 508 33.11 33.11 14.87
CA ALA A 508 31.89 32.43 14.47
C ALA A 508 30.66 33.21 14.96
N ILE A 509 29.54 33.11 14.25
CA ILE A 509 28.29 33.82 14.56
C ILE A 509 27.13 32.84 14.61
N CYS A 510 26.22 33.02 15.58
CA CYS A 510 24.96 32.30 15.58
C CYS A 510 23.98 33.00 14.61
N PRO A 511 23.31 32.29 13.68
CA PRO A 511 22.36 32.91 12.75
C PRO A 511 21.28 33.74 13.47
N TYR A 512 20.95 34.92 12.94
CA TYR A 512 20.02 35.88 13.57
C TYR A 512 18.60 35.34 13.81
N ASN A 513 18.19 34.32 13.05
CA ASN A 513 16.88 33.68 13.12
C ASN A 513 16.95 32.24 13.65
N ASN A 514 17.99 31.90 14.42
CA ASN A 514 18.13 30.53 14.91
C ASN A 514 17.01 30.16 15.90
N THR A 515 16.23 29.14 15.53
CA THR A 515 15.21 28.51 16.37
C THR A 515 15.51 27.04 16.67
N ASP A 516 16.60 26.51 16.10
CA ASP A 516 17.02 25.12 16.31
C ASP A 516 18.08 25.07 17.41
N PRO A 517 17.83 24.39 18.55
CA PRO A 517 18.82 24.24 19.62
C PRO A 517 20.04 23.41 19.22
N LEU A 518 19.99 22.68 18.10
CA LEU A 518 21.11 21.92 17.55
C LEU A 518 21.90 22.70 16.49
N GLN A 519 21.45 23.89 16.11
CA GLN A 519 22.16 24.72 15.13
C GLN A 519 23.54 25.07 15.64
N GLN A 520 24.56 24.71 14.86
CA GLN A 520 25.93 25.10 15.12
C GLN A 520 26.16 26.55 14.68
N VAL A 521 27.10 27.21 15.35
CA VAL A 521 27.60 28.53 14.93
C VAL A 521 28.22 28.46 13.52
N GLU A 522 28.02 29.51 12.74
CA GLU A 522 28.58 29.62 11.38
C GLU A 522 29.93 30.36 11.42
N TRP A 523 30.91 29.85 10.69
CA TRP A 523 32.22 30.50 10.60
C TRP A 523 32.13 31.83 9.82
N VAL A 524 32.56 32.91 10.47
CA VAL A 524 32.85 34.18 9.78
C VAL A 524 34.27 34.11 9.21
N PHE A 525 35.24 33.73 10.04
CA PHE A 525 36.63 33.44 9.63
C PHE A 525 37.22 32.30 10.47
N LEU A 526 37.87 31.33 9.81
CA LEU A 526 38.53 30.21 10.48
C LEU A 526 39.88 30.63 11.11
N PRO A 527 40.18 30.23 12.36
CA PRO A 527 41.48 30.45 12.98
C PRO A 527 42.57 29.65 12.27
N ALA A 528 43.75 30.25 12.11
CA ALA A 528 44.91 29.59 11.51
C ALA A 528 45.87 29.12 12.62
N CYS A 529 45.61 27.94 13.18
CA CYS A 529 46.39 27.38 14.28
C CYS A 529 47.55 26.52 13.78
N TYR A 530 48.75 26.83 14.24
CA TYR A 530 49.97 26.09 13.90
C TYR A 530 50.77 25.76 15.17
N CYS A 531 51.50 24.64 15.12
CA CYS A 531 52.35 24.23 16.24
C CYS A 531 53.56 25.18 16.35
N PRO A 532 53.87 25.75 17.52
CA PRO A 532 55.06 26.56 17.69
C PRO A 532 56.32 25.69 17.60
N ASP A 533 57.37 26.19 16.92
CA ASP A 533 58.65 25.51 16.73
C ASP A 533 59.49 25.41 18.03
N THR A 534 58.99 24.70 19.04
CA THR A 534 59.70 24.47 20.31
C THR A 534 60.07 23.01 20.50
N CYS A 535 60.90 22.48 19.61
CA CYS A 535 61.67 21.26 19.91
C CYS A 535 62.91 21.67 20.69
N GLN A 536 63.09 21.14 21.91
CA GLN A 536 64.42 21.05 22.51
C GLN A 536 65.31 20.20 21.59
N GLU A 537 66.59 20.56 21.45
CA GLU A 537 67.57 19.87 20.59
C GLU A 537 67.56 18.35 20.89
N GLN A 538 66.97 17.55 19.99
CA GLN A 538 67.07 16.09 20.03
C GLN A 538 68.39 15.66 19.36
N GLU A 539 69.13 14.76 20.01
CA GLU A 539 70.37 14.21 19.45
C GLU A 539 70.14 13.66 18.04
N GLY A 540 70.99 14.05 17.09
CA GLY A 540 70.90 13.64 15.69
C GLY A 540 70.19 14.64 14.76
N TYR A 541 69.64 15.75 15.27
CA TYR A 541 68.96 16.78 14.48
C TYR A 541 69.50 18.19 14.77
N LEU A 542 69.98 18.89 13.73
CA LEU A 542 70.41 20.29 13.78
C LEU A 542 69.31 21.21 13.23
N LYS A 543 68.82 22.16 14.02
CA LYS A 543 67.94 23.24 13.53
C LYS A 543 68.76 24.18 12.66
N ILE A 544 68.41 24.31 11.39
CA ILE A 544 69.01 25.26 10.48
C ILE A 544 68.45 26.64 10.86
N VAL A 545 69.27 27.45 11.53
CA VAL A 545 68.89 28.84 11.82
C VAL A 545 68.98 29.64 10.52
N GLU A 546 67.90 29.65 9.76
CA GLU A 546 67.75 30.55 8.61
C GLU A 546 66.84 31.73 8.95
N ASP A 547 67.19 32.86 8.31
CA ASP A 547 66.63 34.20 8.48
C ASP A 547 65.08 34.19 8.56
N PRO A 548 64.46 34.77 9.61
CA PRO A 548 63.01 34.74 9.82
C PRO A 548 62.18 35.41 8.71
N SER A 549 62.82 36.10 7.75
CA SER A 549 62.15 36.70 6.59
C SER A 549 61.69 35.70 5.51
N ILE A 550 62.12 34.43 5.54
CA ILE A 550 61.79 33.44 4.50
C ILE A 550 60.48 32.67 4.80
N TYR A 551 60.04 32.60 6.06
CA TYR A 551 58.88 31.79 6.48
C TYR A 551 57.54 32.23 5.85
N PHE A 552 57.36 33.53 5.61
CA PHE A 552 56.07 34.05 5.11
C PHE A 552 55.80 33.79 3.62
N ARG A 553 56.78 33.34 2.82
CA ARG A 553 56.59 33.13 1.36
C ARG A 553 56.26 31.69 0.93
N ARG A 554 56.36 30.69 1.81
CA ARG A 554 56.10 29.28 1.45
C ARG A 554 54.70 28.75 1.76
N LEU A 555 53.86 29.51 2.47
CA LEU A 555 52.55 29.03 2.95
C LEU A 555 51.40 28.99 1.91
N PHE A 556 51.65 29.25 0.62
CA PHE A 556 50.60 29.29 -0.41
C PHE A 556 50.64 28.22 -1.51
N HIS A 557 51.43 27.15 -1.34
CA HIS A 557 51.33 25.98 -2.24
C HIS A 557 51.11 24.68 -1.45
N LEU A 558 49.84 24.29 -1.35
CA LEU A 558 49.42 22.93 -1.01
C LEU A 558 49.78 21.99 -2.17
N GLY A 559 50.63 20.99 -1.90
CA GLY A 559 50.82 19.82 -2.76
C GLY A 559 52.20 19.67 -3.42
N ALA A 560 53.28 19.55 -2.65
CA ALA A 560 54.53 18.92 -3.12
C ALA A 560 55.33 18.35 -1.93
N ALA A 561 55.70 17.07 -2.01
CA ALA A 561 56.25 16.25 -0.92
C ALA A 561 57.78 16.40 -0.69
N ASP A 562 58.38 17.55 -1.02
CA ASP A 562 59.83 17.76 -0.89
C ASP A 562 60.18 18.97 0.00
N ALA A 563 59.52 19.09 1.15
CA ALA A 563 59.83 20.11 2.15
C ALA A 563 60.63 19.49 3.31
N ALA A 564 61.96 19.44 3.17
CA ALA A 564 62.81 19.36 4.35
C ALA A 564 62.50 20.59 5.23
N GLY A 565 61.96 20.36 6.42
CA GLY A 565 61.65 21.42 7.38
C GLY A 565 62.90 22.18 7.85
N PRO A 566 62.81 23.04 8.88
CA PRO A 566 63.96 23.82 9.39
C PRO A 566 65.03 22.96 10.09
N PHE A 567 65.08 21.65 9.85
CA PHE A 567 65.99 20.71 10.47
C PHE A 567 66.81 19.98 9.40
N LYS A 568 68.06 19.64 9.73
CA LYS A 568 68.89 18.69 8.99
C LYS A 568 69.41 17.64 9.97
N CYS A 569 69.78 16.45 9.48
CA CYS A 569 70.49 15.49 10.31
C CYS A 569 71.84 16.04 10.76
N ASP A 570 72.19 15.79 12.02
CA ASP A 570 73.48 16.16 12.62
C ASP A 570 74.63 15.31 12.02
N ASP A 571 75.87 15.78 12.19
CA ASP A 571 77.05 15.09 11.64
C ASP A 571 77.18 13.67 12.20
N GLY A 572 77.23 12.67 11.32
CA GLY A 572 77.22 11.23 11.68
C GLY A 572 75.85 10.55 11.61
N TRP A 573 74.82 11.29 11.18
CA TRP A 573 73.47 10.79 10.95
C TRP A 573 73.08 11.00 9.47
N LEU A 574 72.36 10.05 8.88
CA LEU A 574 71.88 10.11 7.49
C LEU A 574 70.35 10.04 7.44
N GLY A 575 69.76 10.84 6.55
CA GLY A 575 68.34 10.80 6.22
C GLY A 575 67.74 12.19 5.97
N SER A 576 66.42 12.29 5.97
CA SER A 576 65.67 13.54 5.77
C SER A 576 64.74 13.75 6.97
N PRO A 577 64.97 14.77 7.80
CA PRO A 577 64.19 14.95 9.00
C PRO A 577 62.76 15.37 8.66
N LEU A 578 61.80 14.64 9.20
CA LEU A 578 60.38 14.93 9.16
C LEU A 578 59.93 15.31 10.57
N LEU A 579 59.35 16.49 10.71
CA LEU A 579 58.69 16.91 11.93
C LEU A 579 57.24 16.40 11.87
N GLU A 580 56.92 15.40 12.69
CA GLU A 580 55.56 14.86 12.78
C GLU A 580 54.98 15.23 14.14
N CYS A 581 53.88 15.99 14.14
CA CYS A 581 53.06 16.19 15.34
C CYS A 581 52.10 15.01 15.44
N ARG A 582 52.43 14.02 16.26
CA ARG A 582 51.53 12.88 16.48
C ARG A 582 50.48 13.25 17.50
N MET A 583 49.23 13.33 17.04
CA MET A 583 48.07 13.47 17.93
C MET A 583 47.88 12.19 18.74
N GLY A 584 48.17 12.26 20.04
CA GLY A 584 47.72 11.25 21.00
C GLY A 584 46.20 11.30 21.17
N SER A 585 45.60 10.21 21.67
CA SER A 585 44.16 10.11 21.93
C SER A 585 43.60 11.12 22.96
N GLU A 586 44.47 11.87 23.62
CA GLU A 586 44.13 12.87 24.66
C GLU A 586 44.50 14.32 24.24
N CYS A 587 44.72 14.60 22.95
CA CYS A 587 45.21 15.89 22.45
C CYS A 587 46.53 16.37 23.10
N PHE A 588 47.34 15.45 23.63
CA PHE A 588 48.72 15.72 24.00
C PHE A 588 49.63 15.41 22.81
N ASP A 589 50.34 16.44 22.35
CA ASP A 589 51.27 16.32 21.23
C ASP A 589 52.68 16.04 21.78
N GLU A 590 53.23 14.86 21.44
CA GLU A 590 54.67 14.66 21.48
C GLU A 590 55.22 15.06 20.10
N VAL A 591 55.84 16.24 20.04
CA VAL A 591 56.54 16.67 18.83
C VAL A 591 57.75 15.76 18.64
N THR A 592 57.71 14.87 17.66
CA THR A 592 58.79 13.92 17.39
C THR A 592 59.44 14.20 16.04
N LEU A 593 60.77 14.30 16.05
CA LEU A 593 61.58 14.36 14.83
C LEU A 593 61.95 12.94 14.43
N PHE A 594 61.63 12.56 13.20
CA PHE A 594 62.00 11.26 12.62
C PHE A 594 62.83 11.46 11.36
N GLY A 595 63.53 10.40 10.93
CA GLY A 595 64.20 10.38 9.63
C GLY A 595 65.70 10.71 9.63
N CYS A 596 66.36 10.79 10.80
CA CYS A 596 67.82 10.76 10.90
C CYS A 596 68.28 9.50 11.63
N ASP A 597 69.08 8.66 10.96
CA ASP A 597 69.62 7.40 11.50
C ASP A 597 71.15 7.47 11.66
N GLN A 598 71.68 6.94 12.77
CA GLN A 598 73.10 6.96 13.08
C GLN A 598 73.89 5.97 12.21
N ILE A 599 75.00 6.41 11.60
CA ILE A 599 75.83 5.57 10.74
C ILE A 599 76.59 4.52 11.58
N LYS A 600 76.18 3.24 11.54
CA LYS A 600 76.92 2.13 12.17
C LYS A 600 78.00 1.55 11.22
N PRO A 601 79.26 1.37 11.66
CA PRO A 601 80.32 0.80 10.82
C PRO A 601 80.16 -0.72 10.63
N CYS A 602 80.19 -1.17 9.37
CA CYS A 602 80.11 -2.59 9.01
C CYS A 602 81.39 -3.36 9.34
N ILE A 603 81.30 -4.43 10.14
CA ILE A 603 82.37 -5.43 10.34
C ILE A 603 81.97 -6.74 9.62
N ALA A 604 82.83 -7.20 8.71
CA ALA A 604 82.68 -8.43 7.91
C ALA A 604 83.12 -9.71 8.67
N PRO A 605 82.65 -10.93 8.29
CA PRO A 605 82.62 -12.10 9.18
C PRO A 605 83.86 -13.02 9.08
N ARG A 606 84.16 -13.78 10.15
CA ARG A 606 85.17 -14.85 10.18
C ARG A 606 84.57 -16.20 10.62
N LEU A 607 84.80 -17.22 9.79
CA LEU A 607 84.51 -18.65 10.00
C LEU A 607 85.51 -19.34 10.96
N SER A 608 85.05 -20.29 11.80
CA SER A 608 85.69 -21.61 12.09
C SER A 608 84.87 -22.51 13.05
N ARG A 609 85.03 -23.84 12.87
CA ARG A 609 84.25 -25.02 13.38
C ARG A 609 84.64 -25.53 14.79
N HIS A 610 83.69 -26.13 15.55
CA HIS A 610 83.55 -27.59 15.86
C HIS A 610 82.68 -27.92 17.10
N MET A 611 81.71 -28.84 16.90
CA MET A 611 81.14 -29.94 17.75
C MET A 611 80.63 -29.73 19.20
N ALA A 612 79.33 -29.94 19.44
CA ALA A 612 78.72 -31.12 20.11
C ALA A 612 77.16 -31.02 20.24
N LEU A 613 76.48 -32.16 20.02
CA LEU A 613 75.02 -32.47 20.16
C LEU A 613 74.61 -32.71 21.64
N PRO A 614 73.31 -32.82 22.07
CA PRO A 614 72.20 -33.54 21.37
C PRO A 614 70.72 -33.03 21.50
N MET A 615 69.87 -33.57 20.58
CA MET A 615 68.44 -34.03 20.63
C MET A 615 67.35 -33.14 21.29
N ASP A 616 66.10 -32.99 20.80
CA ASP A 616 65.23 -33.79 19.90
C ASP A 616 64.01 -32.93 19.43
N ASN A 617 63.64 -32.95 18.13
CA ASN A 617 62.37 -33.42 17.50
C ASN A 617 61.22 -32.36 17.37
N SER A 618 61.01 -31.73 16.20
CA SER A 618 60.19 -32.11 15.00
C SER A 618 58.66 -31.92 15.22
N THR A 619 57.82 -31.38 14.33
CA THR A 619 57.74 -31.33 12.85
C THR A 619 56.84 -30.16 12.35
N ASP A 620 57.27 -29.49 11.26
CA ASP A 620 56.58 -29.19 9.96
C ASP A 620 55.12 -28.67 9.96
N GLU A 621 54.87 -27.40 9.56
CA GLU A 621 54.60 -26.84 8.19
C GLU A 621 53.13 -27.00 7.70
N PRO A 622 52.62 -26.24 6.70
CA PRO A 622 52.74 -24.79 6.44
C PRO A 622 51.39 -24.14 6.02
N LEU A 623 51.41 -22.81 5.81
CA LEU A 623 50.39 -22.01 5.09
C LEU A 623 50.30 -22.41 3.59
N PRO A 624 49.30 -21.95 2.81
CA PRO A 624 49.53 -20.68 2.08
C PRO A 624 48.31 -19.78 1.81
N PHE A 625 48.63 -18.49 1.64
CA PHE A 625 48.12 -17.44 0.74
C PHE A 625 47.09 -17.77 -0.36
N GLN A 626 46.14 -16.84 -0.60
CA GLN A 626 46.01 -15.93 -1.78
C GLN A 626 44.67 -15.14 -1.68
N ALA A 627 44.62 -13.80 -1.75
CA ALA A 627 44.89 -12.85 -2.84
C ALA A 627 43.73 -12.65 -3.85
N GLU A 628 43.18 -11.43 -3.80
CA GLU A 628 42.76 -10.52 -4.88
C GLU A 628 41.82 -10.91 -6.03
N ALA A 629 41.03 -9.90 -6.39
CA ALA A 629 40.04 -9.79 -7.44
C ALA A 629 40.67 -9.50 -8.82
N GLU A 630 39.99 -9.87 -9.91
CA GLU A 630 39.76 -8.97 -11.05
C GLU A 630 38.76 -9.52 -12.09
N PHE A 631 38.19 -8.56 -12.82
CA PHE A 631 37.19 -8.60 -13.88
C PHE A 631 37.51 -9.50 -15.10
N ALA A 632 36.47 -10.07 -15.73
CA ALA A 632 36.00 -9.73 -17.10
C ALA A 632 35.26 -10.88 -17.82
N ALA A 633 34.29 -10.46 -18.64
CA ALA A 633 33.32 -11.17 -19.46
C ALA A 633 33.82 -12.34 -20.35
N ALA A 634 32.96 -13.36 -20.56
CA ALA A 634 32.40 -13.73 -21.87
C ALA A 634 31.58 -15.04 -21.80
N ASN A 635 30.38 -15.03 -22.40
CA ASN A 635 29.61 -16.21 -22.86
C ASN A 635 30.32 -16.82 -24.09
N PRO A 636 30.24 -18.15 -24.39
CA PRO A 636 28.98 -18.72 -24.90
C PRO A 636 28.70 -20.23 -24.61
N SER A 637 27.41 -20.55 -24.66
CA SER A 637 26.71 -21.77 -25.14
C SER A 637 27.47 -23.09 -25.36
N ALA A 638 27.01 -24.18 -24.72
CA ALA A 638 26.45 -25.40 -25.34
C ALA A 638 26.40 -26.63 -24.39
N VAL A 639 25.20 -27.25 -24.28
CA VAL A 639 24.81 -28.70 -24.32
C VAL A 639 25.87 -29.73 -23.81
N VAL A 640 25.66 -30.71 -22.91
CA VAL A 640 24.68 -31.83 -22.77
C VAL A 640 24.91 -32.54 -21.38
N PRO A 641 24.31 -33.71 -20.99
CA PRO A 641 23.62 -33.90 -19.70
C PRO A 641 24.30 -34.88 -18.71
N TRP A 642 23.90 -34.88 -17.43
CA TRP A 642 24.15 -36.02 -16.53
C TRP A 642 22.92 -36.35 -15.67
N LEU A 643 22.44 -37.58 -15.84
CA LEU A 643 21.47 -38.33 -15.03
C LEU A 643 22.25 -39.22 -14.02
N PRO A 644 21.62 -39.95 -13.08
CA PRO A 644 21.82 -39.80 -11.64
C PRO A 644 22.56 -41.00 -10.98
N ARG A 645 22.92 -40.86 -9.71
CA ARG A 645 23.15 -41.99 -8.76
C ARG A 645 22.33 -41.69 -7.51
N ALA A 646 21.29 -42.46 -7.15
CA ALA A 646 21.32 -43.80 -6.54
C ALA A 646 22.10 -43.76 -5.21
N GLN A 647 21.36 -43.64 -4.10
CA GLN A 647 21.04 -44.72 -3.15
C GLN A 647 22.17 -44.93 -2.14
N ASP A 648 21.89 -44.61 -0.88
CA ASP A 648 22.28 -45.46 0.26
C ASP A 648 21.30 -45.26 1.43
N VAL A 649 21.17 -46.33 2.19
CA VAL A 649 20.01 -46.76 2.96
C VAL A 649 20.57 -47.34 4.27
N ILE A 650 20.01 -46.93 5.42
CA ILE A 650 19.86 -47.69 6.70
C ILE A 650 21.11 -47.78 7.64
N PRO A 651 21.00 -47.91 8.99
CA PRO A 651 20.08 -47.29 9.97
C PRO A 651 20.74 -47.01 11.38
N GLU A 652 19.98 -46.53 12.38
CA GLU A 652 19.79 -47.12 13.74
C GLU A 652 19.48 -46.08 14.85
N HIS A 653 18.33 -46.32 15.51
CA HIS A 653 18.03 -46.29 16.95
C HIS A 653 18.54 -45.18 17.88
N CYS A 654 17.59 -44.50 18.54
CA CYS A 654 17.39 -44.64 20.00
C CYS A 654 15.98 -44.20 20.44
N MET A 655 15.35 -45.04 21.24
CA MET A 655 14.08 -44.85 21.94
C MET A 655 14.21 -43.91 23.15
N TYR A 656 13.16 -43.18 23.49
CA TYR A 656 12.59 -43.19 24.85
C TYR A 656 11.10 -42.83 24.81
N ASP A 657 10.33 -43.68 25.46
CA ASP A 657 8.90 -43.65 25.76
C ASP A 657 8.72 -43.12 27.20
N LEU A 658 7.60 -42.44 27.47
CA LEU A 658 6.92 -42.39 28.77
C LEU A 658 5.50 -41.81 28.58
N SER A 659 4.54 -42.73 28.59
CA SER A 659 3.13 -42.58 28.99
C SER A 659 3.02 -42.16 30.49
N ASP A 660 1.94 -41.78 31.17
CA ASP A 660 0.48 -41.95 31.11
C ASP A 660 -0.15 -40.95 32.11
N CYS A 661 -1.43 -40.56 31.93
CA CYS A 661 -2.44 -40.42 32.98
C CYS A 661 -3.87 -40.27 32.39
N HIS A 662 -4.65 -41.36 32.47
CA HIS A 662 -6.13 -41.42 32.62
C HIS A 662 -6.58 -40.61 33.87
N GLU A 663 -7.81 -40.16 34.15
CA GLU A 663 -9.19 -40.44 33.69
C GLU A 663 -10.17 -39.42 34.34
N VAL A 664 -11.44 -39.51 33.94
CA VAL A 664 -12.71 -39.23 34.66
C VAL A 664 -13.59 -38.08 34.14
N ASP A 665 -14.80 -38.54 33.83
CA ASP A 665 -15.98 -38.02 33.17
C ASP A 665 -17.04 -37.57 34.21
N VAL A 666 -17.75 -36.44 34.00
CA VAL A 666 -19.12 -36.19 34.50
C VAL A 666 -19.78 -35.11 33.63
N GLY A 667 -20.89 -35.46 32.97
CA GLY A 667 -21.54 -34.62 31.96
C GLY A 667 -22.67 -33.71 32.43
N SER A 668 -23.43 -33.20 31.45
CA SER A 668 -24.87 -32.94 31.56
C SER A 668 -25.45 -32.51 30.21
N ALA A 669 -26.71 -32.89 30.03
CA ALA A 669 -27.50 -32.88 28.81
C ALA A 669 -27.95 -31.49 28.30
N CYS A 670 -28.24 -31.40 26.99
CA CYS A 670 -29.56 -30.97 26.50
C CYS A 670 -29.82 -31.38 25.03
N LYS A 671 -31.11 -31.62 24.76
CA LYS A 671 -31.74 -32.25 23.58
C LYS A 671 -31.80 -31.33 22.33
N VAL A 672 -31.46 -31.87 21.14
CA VAL A 672 -32.24 -32.04 19.87
C VAL A 672 -33.41 -31.06 19.55
N PRO A 673 -33.79 -30.69 18.27
CA PRO A 673 -33.27 -30.98 16.90
C PRO A 673 -33.19 -29.79 15.87
N LEU A 674 -32.58 -30.07 14.70
CA LEU A 674 -32.91 -29.66 13.29
C LEU A 674 -33.23 -28.19 12.95
N ARG A 675 -32.45 -27.60 12.02
CA ARG A 675 -32.92 -27.22 10.66
C ARG A 675 -31.81 -26.64 9.77
N ASP A 676 -31.84 -27.08 8.52
CA ASP A 676 -31.23 -26.45 7.34
C ASP A 676 -31.57 -24.97 7.22
N ALA A 677 -30.58 -24.15 6.83
CA ALA A 677 -30.78 -23.02 5.93
C ALA A 677 -29.42 -22.56 5.38
N SER A 678 -29.22 -22.86 4.10
CA SER A 678 -28.29 -22.22 3.20
C SER A 678 -28.58 -20.71 3.11
N LEU A 679 -27.56 -19.88 3.32
CA LEU A 679 -27.56 -18.48 2.92
C LEU A 679 -26.31 -18.22 2.08
N ARG A 680 -26.50 -18.25 0.76
CA ARG A 680 -25.64 -17.56 -0.20
C ARG A 680 -25.85 -16.06 -0.01
N THR A 681 -24.77 -15.34 0.21
CA THR A 681 -24.71 -13.89 0.04
C THR A 681 -23.92 -13.57 -1.23
N SER A 682 -24.34 -12.47 -1.84
CA SER A 682 -24.00 -11.90 -3.13
C SER A 682 -22.51 -11.72 -3.41
#